data_AF-A0A8U0R7G4-F1
#
_entry.id   AF-A0A8U0R7G4-F1
#
_cell.length_a   1.000
_cell.length_b   1.000
_cell.length_c   1.000
_cell.angle_alpha   90.00
_cell.angle_beta   90.00
_cell.angle_gamma   90.00
#
_symmetry.space_group_name_H-M   'P 1'
#
loop_
_entity.id
_entity.type
_entity.pdbx_description
1 polymer ?
#
loop_
_entity_poly.entity_id
_entity_poly.type
_entity_poly.pdbx_seq_one_letter_code
_entity_poly.pdbx_strand_id
1 'polypeptide(L)'
;MSLSWLLETDSKSLRSVNGSRRNSVSSLVSSSSASSNLSHLEEDSWILWGRIVNEWEEVRKKKEKQLKDLVRKGIPHHFRAIVWQLLCNAQNMPIKDQYSELLKMTSPCEKLIRRDIARTYPEHEFFKEDSLGQEVLFNVMKAYSLVDREVGYCQGSAFIVGLLLMQMPEEEAFCVFVKLMQDYRLRELFKPSMAELGLCMYQFEFMIQELLPDLHIHFQAQSFHTSMYASSWFLTIFLTSFPLPVATRIFDIFMLEGLEIVFRVGLAILQLNQAELIQLDMEGMLQHFQRVIPHQLESGPDKVILAAYNVKYNAKKMKKLEKEYTTIKTKEMEEQVEIKRLRTENRLLKQRIDTLEKESASLADRLIQGQVTHAQEAEETYLVMRELATVRQQSEEATAQLELAQSTIRELQQRPLLKGIPCYTEESILQLERELVQARLKEAESQCALKEMQDKILDIEKRNTSLPDDTNVVRLQEELIAVKLREAEAVTGQKELRQQVRDLEEHWQRHLARTAGRWKDSPKKNAMSELQDELMSVRLREAEAQAELRESRQRMMELETQNQIHGNQLRRAEQEGRGFQERVTVLTSQNKSLYVQLQEIKRKQAEIECKNKEEVMAVRLREADNIAAMAELQQHISELEIQKEEGKVQGQLNNTDSSQYIRDLKDQIAELKHEIRCLKGQRAGSMSNQPSFDRIRIVNHYIPDDESYQSSDEDAGKTPSHLDPQQSSSSHTSLIRLHPSLDLDNRLGDTDSEGDDDGEGLVLTVPPNGTHKHTTV
;
A
#
# COMPACT_ATOMS: atom_id res chain seq x y z
N MET A 1 -48.04 -46.03 -14.21
CA MET A 1 -49.38 -45.57 -13.76
C MET A 1 -49.14 -44.34 -12.90
N SER A 2 -49.93 -43.26 -12.92
CA SER A 2 -50.80 -42.68 -13.96
C SER A 2 -50.99 -41.20 -13.59
N LEU A 3 -51.20 -40.29 -14.56
CA LEU A 3 -51.25 -38.83 -14.35
C LEU A 3 -52.44 -38.30 -13.48
N SER A 4 -53.21 -39.19 -12.87
CA SER A 4 -54.47 -38.88 -12.18
C SER A 4 -54.31 -38.08 -10.89
N TRP A 5 -53.20 -38.24 -10.16
CA TRP A 5 -53.08 -37.78 -8.76
C TRP A 5 -52.76 -36.29 -8.60
N LEU A 6 -52.42 -35.59 -9.69
CA LEU A 6 -52.07 -34.16 -9.71
C LEU A 6 -53.25 -33.22 -9.97
N LEU A 7 -54.47 -33.74 -10.12
CA LEU A 7 -55.68 -32.94 -10.43
C LEU A 7 -56.74 -32.92 -9.31
N GLU A 8 -56.59 -33.73 -8.26
CA GLU A 8 -57.60 -33.87 -7.19
C GLU A 8 -57.42 -32.92 -5.99
N THR A 9 -56.24 -32.29 -5.84
CA THR A 9 -55.91 -31.42 -4.69
C THR A 9 -56.55 -30.03 -4.79
N ASP A 10 -56.46 -29.35 -5.93
CA ASP A 10 -56.96 -27.97 -6.09
C ASP A 10 -58.50 -27.86 -6.13
N SER A 11 -59.21 -28.96 -6.43
CA SER A 11 -60.65 -28.97 -6.65
C SER A 11 -61.52 -28.66 -5.40
N LYS A 12 -60.92 -28.40 -4.23
CA LYS A 12 -61.64 -28.22 -2.95
C LYS A 12 -61.53 -26.83 -2.30
N SER A 13 -60.69 -25.92 -2.80
CA SER A 13 -60.48 -24.60 -2.15
C SER A 13 -61.50 -23.52 -2.55
N LEU A 14 -62.15 -23.64 -3.71
CA LEU A 14 -62.93 -22.55 -4.34
C LEU A 14 -64.47 -22.66 -4.20
N ARG A 15 -64.99 -23.10 -3.03
CA ARG A 15 -66.46 -23.16 -2.78
C ARG A 15 -66.89 -22.78 -1.36
N SER A 16 -66.58 -21.57 -0.87
CA SER A 16 -67.31 -21.00 0.28
C SER A 16 -67.31 -19.46 0.44
N VAL A 17 -67.69 -18.70 -0.60
CA VAL A 17 -68.44 -17.43 -0.39
C VAL A 17 -69.46 -17.31 -1.51
N ASN A 18 -70.76 -17.36 -1.20
CA ASN A 18 -71.80 -17.06 -2.19
C ASN A 18 -73.01 -16.40 -1.51
N GLY A 19 -73.08 -15.06 -1.59
CA GLY A 19 -74.04 -14.26 -0.83
C GLY A 19 -74.58 -13.06 -1.61
N SER A 20 -75.90 -13.00 -1.73
CA SER A 20 -76.72 -11.82 -2.10
C SER A 20 -76.67 -11.26 -3.54
N ARG A 21 -77.54 -11.83 -4.38
CA ARG A 21 -78.68 -11.14 -5.06
C ARG A 21 -78.47 -9.87 -5.94
N ARG A 22 -78.80 -10.08 -7.22
CA ARG A 22 -79.71 -9.31 -8.11
C ARG A 22 -79.20 -8.09 -8.91
N ASN A 23 -79.28 -8.27 -10.23
CA ASN A 23 -79.75 -7.35 -11.28
C ASN A 23 -79.16 -5.94 -11.42
N SER A 24 -78.46 -5.72 -12.54
CA SER A 24 -78.80 -4.68 -13.54
C SER A 24 -78.31 -5.12 -14.93
N VAL A 25 -78.76 -4.44 -16.00
CA VAL A 25 -78.66 -4.92 -17.41
C VAL A 25 -78.09 -3.81 -18.32
N SER A 26 -77.34 -4.22 -19.34
CA SER A 26 -76.68 -3.37 -20.37
C SER A 26 -75.46 -2.60 -19.84
N SER A 27 -74.34 -2.47 -20.55
CA SER A 27 -74.16 -2.53 -22.01
C SER A 27 -72.94 -3.37 -22.43
N LEU A 28 -73.01 -4.03 -23.59
CA LEU A 28 -71.94 -4.88 -24.11
C LEU A 28 -70.88 -4.09 -24.87
N VAL A 29 -69.63 -4.26 -24.47
CA VAL A 29 -68.44 -3.76 -25.19
C VAL A 29 -68.06 -4.74 -26.30
N SER A 30 -67.59 -4.24 -27.43
CA SER A 30 -67.04 -5.04 -28.54
C SER A 30 -65.66 -5.65 -28.22
N SER A 31 -65.56 -6.44 -27.15
CA SER A 31 -64.31 -7.07 -26.68
C SER A 31 -64.08 -8.49 -27.22
N SER A 32 -65.11 -9.12 -27.78
CA SER A 32 -65.13 -10.57 -28.08
C SER A 32 -63.99 -11.05 -28.98
N SER A 33 -63.63 -10.25 -29.98
CA SER A 33 -62.61 -10.59 -30.99
C SER A 33 -61.18 -10.61 -30.45
N ALA A 34 -60.89 -9.87 -29.38
CA ALA A 34 -59.57 -9.91 -28.74
C ALA A 34 -59.43 -11.17 -27.87
N SER A 35 -60.47 -11.50 -27.12
CA SER A 35 -60.53 -12.69 -26.26
C SER A 35 -60.37 -13.98 -27.06
N SER A 36 -61.06 -14.12 -28.21
CA SER A 36 -60.99 -15.33 -29.04
C SER A 36 -59.62 -15.54 -29.67
N ASN A 37 -58.93 -14.45 -30.03
CA ASN A 37 -57.62 -14.52 -30.66
C ASN A 37 -56.53 -14.85 -29.63
N LEU A 38 -56.62 -14.33 -28.41
CA LEU A 38 -55.69 -14.68 -27.34
C LEU A 38 -55.84 -16.16 -26.95
N SER A 39 -57.06 -16.64 -26.73
CA SER A 39 -57.28 -18.05 -26.36
C SER A 39 -56.81 -19.03 -27.44
N HIS A 40 -57.01 -18.71 -28.73
CA HIS A 40 -56.51 -19.55 -29.83
C HIS A 40 -54.97 -19.60 -29.88
N LEU A 41 -54.30 -18.47 -29.64
CA LEU A 41 -52.83 -18.41 -29.60
C LEU A 41 -52.25 -19.15 -28.38
N GLU A 42 -52.94 -19.12 -27.24
CA GLU A 42 -52.56 -19.89 -26.04
C GLU A 42 -52.79 -21.40 -26.25
N GLU A 43 -53.89 -21.80 -26.90
CA GLU A 43 -54.21 -23.19 -27.22
C GLU A 43 -53.23 -23.78 -28.27
N ASP A 44 -52.90 -23.03 -29.33
CA ASP A 44 -51.84 -23.39 -30.29
C ASP A 44 -50.48 -23.56 -29.61
N SER A 45 -50.13 -22.64 -28.70
CA SER A 45 -48.89 -22.69 -27.91
C SER A 45 -48.84 -23.91 -27.00
N TRP A 46 -49.97 -24.23 -26.33
CA TRP A 46 -50.11 -25.40 -25.47
C TRP A 46 -49.92 -26.71 -26.24
N ILE A 47 -50.59 -26.85 -27.39
CA ILE A 47 -50.50 -28.03 -28.26
C ILE A 47 -49.06 -28.20 -28.79
N LEU A 48 -48.39 -27.10 -29.14
CA LEU A 48 -47.00 -27.11 -29.60
C LEU A 48 -46.03 -27.55 -28.50
N TRP A 49 -46.13 -26.98 -27.30
CA TRP A 49 -45.26 -27.36 -26.18
C TRP A 49 -45.52 -28.78 -25.67
N GLY A 50 -46.78 -29.22 -25.63
CA GLY A 50 -47.14 -30.61 -25.33
C GLY A 50 -46.51 -31.60 -26.33
N ARG A 51 -46.51 -31.27 -27.63
CA ARG A 51 -45.80 -32.08 -28.63
C ARG A 51 -44.29 -32.08 -28.41
N ILE A 52 -43.70 -30.93 -28.09
CA ILE A 52 -42.24 -30.79 -27.86
C ILE A 52 -41.77 -31.61 -26.66
N VAL A 53 -42.54 -31.64 -25.57
CA VAL A 53 -42.24 -32.46 -24.39
C VAL A 53 -42.35 -33.96 -24.71
N ASN A 54 -43.39 -34.36 -25.45
CA ASN A 54 -43.58 -35.78 -25.82
C ASN A 54 -42.57 -36.29 -26.87
N GLU A 55 -42.16 -35.44 -27.82
CA GLU A 55 -41.19 -35.75 -28.88
C GLU A 55 -39.75 -35.30 -28.52
N TRP A 56 -39.43 -35.08 -27.24
CA TRP A 56 -38.23 -34.31 -26.83
C TRP A 56 -36.91 -34.74 -27.48
N GLU A 57 -36.62 -36.04 -27.48
CA GLU A 57 -35.38 -36.58 -28.06
C GLU A 57 -35.25 -36.29 -29.57
N GLU A 58 -36.37 -36.37 -30.29
CA GLU A 58 -36.44 -36.07 -31.73
C GLU A 58 -36.36 -34.56 -31.98
N VAL A 59 -37.03 -33.75 -31.17
CA VAL A 59 -36.98 -32.29 -31.25
C VAL A 59 -35.58 -31.76 -30.95
N ARG A 60 -34.94 -32.25 -29.88
CA ARG A 60 -33.56 -31.92 -29.49
C ARG A 60 -32.57 -32.25 -30.62
N LYS A 61 -32.69 -33.43 -31.25
CA LYS A 61 -31.75 -33.90 -32.29
C LYS A 61 -32.00 -33.31 -33.68
N LYS A 62 -33.25 -33.04 -34.07
CA LYS A 62 -33.62 -32.67 -35.45
C LYS A 62 -34.19 -31.26 -35.61
N LYS A 63 -34.58 -30.61 -34.51
CA LYS A 63 -35.29 -29.31 -34.51
C LYS A 63 -34.69 -28.32 -33.48
N GLU A 64 -33.41 -28.48 -33.11
CA GLU A 64 -32.73 -27.68 -32.07
C GLU A 64 -32.94 -26.15 -32.22
N LYS A 65 -32.83 -25.62 -33.44
CA LYS A 65 -33.07 -24.19 -33.71
C LYS A 65 -34.51 -23.77 -33.38
N GLN A 66 -35.51 -24.58 -33.73
CA GLN A 66 -36.92 -24.30 -33.42
C GLN A 66 -37.15 -24.33 -31.91
N LEU A 67 -36.55 -25.27 -31.19
CA LEU A 67 -36.59 -25.31 -29.73
C LEU A 67 -35.97 -24.03 -29.12
N LYS A 68 -34.81 -23.60 -29.62
CA LYS A 68 -34.16 -22.34 -29.19
C LYS A 68 -35.06 -21.13 -29.40
N ASP A 69 -35.62 -20.98 -30.59
CA ASP A 69 -36.48 -19.85 -30.94
C ASP A 69 -37.85 -19.88 -30.20
N LEU A 70 -38.27 -21.03 -29.64
CA LEU A 70 -39.46 -21.14 -28.78
C LEU A 70 -39.17 -20.81 -27.32
N VAL A 71 -38.06 -21.28 -26.73
CA VAL A 71 -37.63 -20.87 -25.37
C VAL A 71 -37.41 -19.36 -25.29
N ARG A 72 -36.86 -18.76 -26.36
CA ARG A 72 -36.66 -17.32 -26.50
C ARG A 72 -37.97 -16.52 -26.51
N LYS A 73 -39.03 -17.04 -27.12
CA LYS A 73 -40.40 -16.46 -27.03
C LYS A 73 -40.95 -16.65 -25.62
N GLY A 74 -40.94 -17.88 -25.13
CA GLY A 74 -41.17 -18.20 -23.72
C GLY A 74 -41.72 -19.60 -23.50
N ILE A 75 -41.36 -20.16 -22.34
CA ILE A 75 -41.93 -21.41 -21.84
C ILE A 75 -43.19 -21.05 -21.05
N PRO A 76 -44.39 -21.58 -21.41
CA PRO A 76 -45.59 -21.39 -20.61
C PRO A 76 -45.42 -22.01 -19.22
N HIS A 77 -45.97 -21.36 -18.19
CA HIS A 77 -45.74 -21.71 -16.77
C HIS A 77 -45.91 -23.23 -16.49
N HIS A 78 -47.03 -23.80 -16.92
CA HIS A 78 -47.35 -25.23 -16.73
C HIS A 78 -46.36 -26.21 -17.36
N PHE A 79 -45.54 -25.79 -18.33
CA PHE A 79 -44.51 -26.61 -18.95
C PHE A 79 -43.12 -26.41 -18.34
N ARG A 80 -42.84 -25.33 -17.58
CA ARG A 80 -41.49 -25.05 -17.04
C ARG A 80 -40.94 -26.18 -16.18
N ALA A 81 -41.79 -26.73 -15.31
CA ALA A 81 -41.46 -27.87 -14.46
C ALA A 81 -40.76 -29.02 -15.22
N ILE A 82 -41.28 -29.34 -16.41
CA ILE A 82 -40.83 -30.45 -17.25
C ILE A 82 -39.71 -29.97 -18.20
N VAL A 83 -39.88 -28.81 -18.84
CA VAL A 83 -38.94 -28.30 -19.85
C VAL A 83 -37.59 -27.93 -19.24
N TRP A 84 -37.54 -27.37 -18.02
CA TRP A 84 -36.25 -27.11 -17.34
C TRP A 84 -35.52 -28.42 -16.99
N GLN A 85 -36.21 -29.41 -16.42
CA GLN A 85 -35.64 -30.75 -16.17
C GLN A 85 -35.14 -31.43 -17.46
N LEU A 86 -35.90 -31.28 -18.56
CA LEU A 86 -35.54 -31.81 -19.87
C LEU A 86 -34.33 -31.08 -20.46
N LEU A 87 -34.25 -29.75 -20.36
CA LEU A 87 -33.12 -28.94 -20.85
C LEU A 87 -31.81 -29.36 -20.18
N CYS A 88 -31.75 -29.30 -18.84
CA CYS A 88 -30.56 -29.68 -18.06
C CYS A 88 -30.36 -31.20 -17.87
N ASN A 89 -31.25 -32.03 -18.42
CA ASN A 89 -31.20 -33.50 -18.37
C ASN A 89 -31.14 -34.06 -16.92
N ALA A 90 -32.00 -33.53 -16.04
CA ALA A 90 -32.02 -33.86 -14.60
C ALA A 90 -32.99 -35.00 -14.21
N GLN A 91 -33.79 -35.51 -15.14
CA GLN A 91 -34.94 -36.39 -14.84
C GLN A 91 -34.59 -37.70 -14.11
N ASN A 92 -33.44 -38.31 -14.43
CA ASN A 92 -33.02 -39.62 -13.92
C ASN A 92 -31.60 -39.54 -13.31
N MET A 93 -31.42 -38.70 -12.31
CA MET A 93 -30.14 -38.49 -11.63
C MET A 93 -29.97 -39.46 -10.44
N PRO A 94 -28.91 -40.29 -10.36
CA PRO A 94 -28.68 -41.22 -9.24
C PRO A 94 -28.51 -40.57 -7.85
N ILE A 95 -28.34 -39.24 -7.81
CA ILE A 95 -28.30 -38.48 -6.57
C ILE A 95 -29.69 -38.23 -5.98
N LYS A 96 -30.77 -38.43 -6.76
CA LYS A 96 -32.16 -38.31 -6.30
C LYS A 96 -32.46 -39.32 -5.20
N ASP A 97 -32.08 -40.59 -5.42
CA ASP A 97 -32.25 -41.68 -4.46
C ASP A 97 -31.54 -41.39 -3.11
N GLN A 98 -30.42 -40.67 -3.17
CA GLN A 98 -29.61 -40.27 -2.01
C GLN A 98 -30.18 -39.06 -1.25
N TYR A 99 -31.13 -38.32 -1.83
CA TYR A 99 -31.68 -37.10 -1.23
C TYR A 99 -32.25 -37.35 0.17
N SER A 100 -33.02 -38.43 0.33
CA SER A 100 -33.59 -38.84 1.62
C SER A 100 -32.54 -39.24 2.66
N GLU A 101 -31.30 -39.52 2.28
CA GLU A 101 -30.19 -39.80 3.19
C GLU A 101 -29.44 -38.52 3.57
N LEU A 102 -29.19 -37.63 2.59
CA LEU A 102 -28.57 -36.32 2.80
C LEU A 102 -29.35 -35.47 3.82
N LEU A 103 -30.68 -35.50 3.79
CA LEU A 103 -31.51 -34.77 4.77
C LEU A 103 -31.34 -35.25 6.22
N LYS A 104 -30.97 -36.52 6.44
CA LYS A 104 -30.73 -37.12 7.77
C LYS A 104 -29.38 -36.71 8.36
N MET A 105 -28.43 -36.27 7.54
CA MET A 105 -27.13 -35.78 7.98
C MET A 105 -27.22 -34.35 8.55
N THR A 106 -26.16 -33.84 9.18
CA THR A 106 -26.06 -32.45 9.65
C THR A 106 -25.10 -31.66 8.77
N SER A 107 -25.49 -30.46 8.32
CA SER A 107 -24.62 -29.58 7.54
C SER A 107 -23.98 -28.48 8.41
N PRO A 108 -22.70 -28.11 8.21
CA PRO A 108 -22.10 -26.95 8.86
C PRO A 108 -22.74 -25.62 8.43
N CYS A 109 -23.44 -25.61 7.28
CA CYS A 109 -24.00 -24.41 6.68
C CYS A 109 -25.40 -24.03 7.21
N GLU A 110 -26.07 -24.88 8.01
CA GLU A 110 -27.49 -24.72 8.35
C GLU A 110 -27.84 -23.35 8.96
N LYS A 111 -26.95 -22.76 9.77
CA LYS A 111 -27.13 -21.41 10.34
C LYS A 111 -27.09 -20.30 9.29
N LEU A 112 -26.28 -20.45 8.24
CA LEU A 112 -26.20 -19.48 7.14
C LEU A 112 -27.40 -19.64 6.19
N ILE A 113 -27.80 -20.87 5.92
CA ILE A 113 -28.95 -21.22 5.07
C ILE A 113 -30.24 -20.60 5.67
N ARG A 114 -30.55 -20.87 6.94
CA ARG A 114 -31.77 -20.33 7.60
C ARG A 114 -31.84 -18.80 7.56
N ARG A 115 -30.71 -18.11 7.69
CA ARG A 115 -30.62 -16.64 7.62
C ARG A 115 -30.92 -16.08 6.22
N ASP A 116 -30.60 -16.80 5.15
CA ASP A 116 -30.92 -16.36 3.78
C ASP A 116 -32.36 -16.67 3.39
N ILE A 117 -32.91 -17.78 3.89
CA ILE A 117 -34.30 -18.21 3.63
C ILE A 117 -35.30 -17.18 4.15
N ALA A 118 -35.10 -16.64 5.35
CA ALA A 118 -35.96 -15.60 5.92
C ALA A 118 -36.03 -14.29 5.09
N ARG A 119 -35.15 -14.13 4.09
CA ARG A 119 -35.15 -13.01 3.13
C ARG A 119 -35.26 -13.45 1.66
N THR A 120 -35.56 -14.73 1.39
CA THR A 120 -35.71 -15.27 0.04
C THR A 120 -37.19 -15.26 -0.36
N TYR A 121 -37.57 -14.31 -1.23
CA TYR A 121 -38.96 -14.05 -1.65
C TYR A 121 -39.98 -13.89 -0.49
N PRO A 122 -39.70 -13.06 0.55
CA PRO A 122 -40.52 -13.02 1.77
C PRO A 122 -41.98 -12.56 1.55
N GLU A 123 -42.25 -11.81 0.48
CA GLU A 123 -43.60 -11.36 0.10
C GLU A 123 -44.41 -12.42 -0.66
N HIS A 124 -43.76 -13.50 -1.13
CA HIS A 124 -44.41 -14.54 -1.93
C HIS A 124 -45.11 -15.55 -1.01
N GLU A 125 -46.41 -15.80 -1.23
CA GLU A 125 -47.27 -16.66 -0.38
C GLU A 125 -46.61 -17.98 0.04
N PHE A 126 -45.94 -18.67 -0.89
CA PHE A 126 -45.30 -19.97 -0.63
C PHE A 126 -44.08 -19.90 0.32
N PHE A 127 -43.43 -18.74 0.46
CA PHE A 127 -42.18 -18.54 1.23
C PHE A 127 -42.35 -17.65 2.47
N LYS A 128 -43.59 -17.39 2.91
CA LYS A 128 -43.89 -16.68 4.16
C LYS A 128 -43.26 -17.38 5.38
N GLU A 129 -43.12 -16.64 6.48
CA GLU A 129 -42.58 -17.16 7.74
C GLU A 129 -43.36 -18.40 8.23
N ASP A 130 -42.63 -19.40 8.75
CA ASP A 130 -43.13 -20.73 9.13
C ASP A 130 -43.92 -21.51 8.04
N SER A 131 -43.71 -21.19 6.76
CA SER A 131 -44.30 -21.94 5.63
C SER A 131 -43.51 -23.21 5.25
N LEU A 132 -44.23 -24.18 4.66
CA LEU A 132 -43.65 -25.37 4.04
C LEU A 132 -42.61 -25.01 2.97
N GLY A 133 -42.78 -23.90 2.23
CA GLY A 133 -41.81 -23.46 1.23
C GLY A 133 -40.44 -23.10 1.82
N GLN A 134 -40.41 -22.52 3.03
CA GLN A 134 -39.14 -22.29 3.75
C GLN A 134 -38.49 -23.60 4.21
N GLU A 135 -39.27 -24.61 4.61
CA GLU A 135 -38.75 -25.93 5.01
C GLU A 135 -38.15 -26.68 3.80
N VAL A 136 -38.86 -26.79 2.68
CA VAL A 136 -38.35 -27.49 1.49
C VAL A 136 -37.17 -26.75 0.85
N LEU A 137 -37.13 -25.41 0.92
CA LEU A 137 -35.96 -24.62 0.54
C LEU A 137 -34.76 -24.87 1.47
N PHE A 138 -34.99 -25.00 2.78
CA PHE A 138 -33.95 -25.39 3.74
C PHE A 138 -33.41 -26.78 3.42
N ASN A 139 -34.27 -27.74 3.14
CA ASN A 139 -33.90 -29.11 2.81
C ASN A 139 -33.02 -29.18 1.55
N VAL A 140 -33.42 -28.55 0.44
CA VAL A 140 -32.65 -28.59 -0.81
C VAL A 140 -31.28 -27.91 -0.64
N MET A 141 -31.24 -26.73 0.00
CA MET A 141 -29.96 -26.04 0.25
C MET A 141 -29.05 -26.82 1.22
N LYS A 142 -29.63 -27.46 2.25
CA LYS A 142 -28.92 -28.33 3.19
C LYS A 142 -28.32 -29.52 2.46
N ALA A 143 -29.13 -30.26 1.69
CA ALA A 143 -28.68 -31.41 0.93
C ALA A 143 -27.56 -31.05 -0.06
N TYR A 144 -27.72 -29.95 -0.82
CA TYR A 144 -26.67 -29.50 -1.72
C TYR A 144 -25.35 -29.19 -1.00
N SER A 145 -25.39 -28.52 0.15
CA SER A 145 -24.19 -28.20 0.95
C SER A 145 -23.44 -29.42 1.52
N LEU A 146 -24.05 -30.61 1.46
CA LEU A 146 -23.43 -31.88 1.82
C LEU A 146 -22.84 -32.61 0.60
N VAL A 147 -23.43 -32.41 -0.59
CA VAL A 147 -22.96 -32.94 -1.88
C VAL A 147 -21.67 -32.26 -2.32
N ASP A 148 -21.66 -30.93 -2.33
CA ASP A 148 -20.47 -30.16 -2.69
C ASP A 148 -19.92 -29.43 -1.47
N ARG A 149 -18.90 -30.00 -0.83
CA ARG A 149 -18.26 -29.41 0.36
C ARG A 149 -17.19 -28.36 0.03
N GLU A 150 -16.83 -28.16 -1.24
CA GLU A 150 -15.91 -27.08 -1.65
C GLU A 150 -16.66 -25.75 -1.75
N VAL A 151 -17.87 -25.78 -2.33
CA VAL A 151 -18.79 -24.63 -2.37
C VAL A 151 -19.59 -24.52 -1.06
N GLY A 152 -20.08 -25.66 -0.54
CA GLY A 152 -20.98 -25.73 0.61
C GLY A 152 -22.27 -24.97 0.34
N TYR A 153 -22.36 -23.77 0.88
CA TYR A 153 -23.51 -22.88 0.71
C TYR A 153 -23.02 -21.46 0.39
N CYS A 154 -23.46 -20.91 -0.74
CA CYS A 154 -23.14 -19.54 -1.14
C CYS A 154 -24.38 -18.63 -1.12
N GLN A 155 -24.23 -17.42 -0.60
CA GLN A 155 -25.32 -16.43 -0.48
C GLN A 155 -25.98 -16.12 -1.83
N GLY A 156 -27.31 -16.03 -1.85
CA GLY A 156 -28.07 -15.76 -3.08
C GLY A 156 -28.42 -16.99 -3.90
N SER A 157 -27.72 -18.13 -3.73
CA SER A 157 -28.10 -19.39 -4.38
C SER A 157 -29.50 -19.89 -3.96
N ALA A 158 -29.95 -19.53 -2.74
CA ALA A 158 -31.30 -19.79 -2.26
C ALA A 158 -32.40 -19.19 -3.16
N PHE A 159 -32.15 -18.07 -3.84
CA PHE A 159 -33.13 -17.47 -4.77
C PHE A 159 -33.30 -18.31 -6.05
N ILE A 160 -32.24 -18.97 -6.51
CA ILE A 160 -32.30 -19.92 -7.64
C ILE A 160 -33.14 -21.13 -7.25
N VAL A 161 -32.86 -21.73 -6.10
CA VAL A 161 -33.62 -22.90 -5.61
C VAL A 161 -35.07 -22.52 -5.27
N GLY A 162 -35.30 -21.33 -4.71
CA GLY A 162 -36.66 -20.81 -4.50
C GLY A 162 -37.46 -20.69 -5.80
N LEU A 163 -36.86 -20.20 -6.89
CA LEU A 163 -37.52 -20.19 -8.20
C LEU A 163 -37.80 -21.62 -8.72
N LEU A 164 -36.89 -22.57 -8.53
CA LEU A 164 -37.12 -23.97 -8.93
C LEU A 164 -38.31 -24.55 -8.16
N LEU A 165 -38.38 -24.34 -6.84
CA LEU A 165 -39.47 -24.80 -5.98
C LEU A 165 -40.83 -24.13 -6.27
N MET A 166 -40.85 -22.93 -6.86
CA MET A 166 -42.09 -22.33 -7.39
C MET A 166 -42.62 -23.06 -8.63
N GLN A 167 -41.82 -23.90 -9.30
CA GLN A 167 -42.21 -24.55 -10.56
C GLN A 167 -42.22 -26.10 -10.49
N MET A 168 -41.48 -26.73 -9.59
CA MET A 168 -41.38 -28.20 -9.48
C MET A 168 -41.20 -28.68 -8.03
N PRO A 169 -41.45 -29.97 -7.72
CA PRO A 169 -41.30 -30.49 -6.37
C PRO A 169 -39.85 -30.54 -5.89
N GLU A 170 -39.68 -30.82 -4.59
CA GLU A 170 -38.41 -30.71 -3.86
C GLU A 170 -37.26 -31.54 -4.45
N GLU A 171 -37.50 -32.81 -4.77
CA GLU A 171 -36.47 -33.71 -5.31
C GLU A 171 -36.05 -33.32 -6.73
N GLU A 172 -37.01 -32.94 -7.59
CA GLU A 172 -36.74 -32.40 -8.93
C GLU A 172 -35.95 -31.09 -8.86
N ALA A 173 -36.32 -30.18 -7.95
CA ALA A 173 -35.63 -28.92 -7.74
C ALA A 173 -34.18 -29.13 -7.28
N PHE A 174 -33.94 -30.10 -6.39
CA PHE A 174 -32.60 -30.54 -6.00
C PHE A 174 -31.80 -31.09 -7.20
N CYS A 175 -32.38 -32.00 -7.99
CA CYS A 175 -31.70 -32.58 -9.15
C CYS A 175 -31.37 -31.53 -10.23
N VAL A 176 -32.28 -30.59 -10.48
CA VAL A 176 -32.05 -29.47 -11.40
C VAL A 176 -30.97 -28.53 -10.85
N PHE A 177 -30.98 -28.20 -9.56
CA PHE A 177 -29.96 -27.34 -8.97
C PHE A 177 -28.57 -27.97 -9.01
N VAL A 178 -28.45 -29.27 -8.68
CA VAL A 178 -27.20 -30.03 -8.86
C VAL A 178 -26.73 -29.96 -10.31
N LYS A 179 -27.65 -30.06 -11.29
CA LYS A 179 -27.31 -29.93 -12.71
C LYS A 179 -26.88 -28.52 -13.14
N LEU A 180 -27.49 -27.46 -12.61
CA LEU A 180 -27.03 -26.09 -12.85
C LEU A 180 -25.62 -25.85 -12.29
N MET A 181 -25.33 -26.42 -11.13
CA MET A 181 -24.00 -26.32 -10.52
C MET A 181 -22.95 -27.06 -11.37
N GLN A 182 -23.24 -28.29 -11.81
CA GLN A 182 -22.33 -29.09 -12.62
C GLN A 182 -22.10 -28.55 -14.04
N ASP A 183 -23.18 -28.30 -14.80
CA ASP A 183 -23.09 -28.13 -16.25
C ASP A 183 -23.11 -26.65 -16.71
N TYR A 184 -23.56 -25.71 -15.86
CA TYR A 184 -23.82 -24.30 -16.23
C TYR A 184 -22.81 -23.29 -15.63
N ARG A 185 -21.62 -23.75 -15.22
CA ARG A 185 -20.54 -22.97 -14.56
C ARG A 185 -20.91 -22.33 -13.20
N LEU A 186 -22.15 -22.45 -12.70
CA LEU A 186 -22.56 -21.83 -11.43
C LEU A 186 -21.71 -22.27 -10.22
N ARG A 187 -21.28 -23.53 -10.19
CA ARG A 187 -20.35 -24.03 -9.15
C ARG A 187 -19.10 -23.17 -9.03
N GLU A 188 -18.48 -22.83 -10.15
CA GLU A 188 -17.22 -22.11 -10.18
C GLU A 188 -17.43 -20.62 -9.81
N LEU A 189 -18.58 -20.03 -10.16
CA LEU A 189 -19.00 -18.71 -9.68
C LEU A 189 -19.17 -18.66 -8.15
N PHE A 190 -19.70 -19.73 -7.55
CA PHE A 190 -19.98 -19.81 -6.12
C PHE A 190 -18.81 -20.31 -5.26
N LYS A 191 -17.66 -20.65 -5.84
CA LYS A 191 -16.48 -21.07 -5.06
C LYS A 191 -16.00 -19.97 -4.10
N PRO A 192 -15.48 -20.31 -2.89
CA PRO A 192 -15.02 -19.33 -1.92
C PRO A 192 -13.95 -18.33 -2.41
N SER A 193 -13.22 -18.65 -3.49
CA SER A 193 -12.24 -17.75 -4.10
C SER A 193 -12.83 -16.67 -5.00
N MET A 194 -14.10 -16.80 -5.42
CA MET A 194 -14.80 -15.90 -6.36
C MET A 194 -14.04 -15.66 -7.69
N ALA A 195 -13.11 -16.55 -8.06
CA ALA A 195 -12.21 -16.35 -9.19
C ALA A 195 -12.94 -16.25 -10.54
N GLU A 196 -13.95 -17.11 -10.73
CA GLU A 196 -14.84 -17.12 -11.89
C GLU A 196 -15.74 -15.87 -11.94
N LEU A 197 -16.21 -15.38 -10.78
CA LEU A 197 -16.99 -14.14 -10.71
C LEU A 197 -16.11 -12.94 -11.12
N GLY A 198 -14.86 -12.89 -10.66
CA GLY A 198 -13.88 -11.89 -11.10
C GLY A 198 -13.57 -11.97 -12.59
N LEU A 199 -13.51 -13.18 -13.18
CA LEU A 199 -13.41 -13.36 -14.63
C LEU A 199 -14.64 -12.79 -15.34
N CYS A 200 -15.86 -13.06 -14.85
CA CYS A 200 -17.07 -12.51 -15.43
C CYS A 200 -17.11 -10.97 -15.34
N MET A 201 -16.65 -10.37 -14.23
CA MET A 201 -16.51 -8.91 -14.13
C MET A 201 -15.53 -8.35 -15.17
N TYR A 202 -14.34 -8.95 -15.31
CA TYR A 202 -13.35 -8.53 -16.32
C TYR A 202 -13.88 -8.64 -17.75
N GLN A 203 -14.55 -9.76 -18.07
CA GLN A 203 -15.16 -9.96 -19.38
C GLN A 203 -16.32 -8.98 -19.64
N PHE A 204 -17.15 -8.69 -18.63
CA PHE A 204 -18.29 -7.78 -18.76
C PHE A 204 -17.81 -6.32 -18.89
N GLU A 205 -16.83 -5.90 -18.10
CA GLU A 205 -16.20 -4.59 -18.20
C GLU A 205 -15.57 -4.35 -19.58
N PHE A 206 -14.88 -5.36 -20.13
CA PHE A 206 -14.36 -5.31 -21.49
C PHE A 206 -15.49 -5.21 -22.54
N MET A 207 -16.63 -5.88 -22.35
CA MET A 207 -17.79 -5.71 -23.24
C MET A 207 -18.39 -4.30 -23.16
N ILE A 208 -18.39 -3.67 -21.98
CA ILE A 208 -18.80 -2.26 -21.82
C ILE A 208 -17.79 -1.35 -22.54
N GLN A 209 -16.49 -1.59 -22.40
CA GLN A 209 -15.44 -0.83 -23.11
C GLN A 209 -15.59 -0.91 -24.65
N GLU A 210 -15.93 -2.08 -25.21
CA GLU A 210 -16.08 -2.27 -26.66
C GLU A 210 -17.40 -1.73 -27.23
N LEU A 211 -18.50 -1.77 -26.47
CA LEU A 211 -19.85 -1.50 -26.98
C LEU A 211 -20.52 -0.26 -26.38
N LEU A 212 -19.97 0.31 -25.30
CA LEU A 212 -20.45 1.49 -24.57
C LEU A 212 -19.26 2.35 -24.07
N PRO A 213 -18.33 2.79 -24.95
CA PRO A 213 -17.05 3.39 -24.54
C PRO A 213 -17.22 4.65 -23.68
N ASP A 214 -18.18 5.51 -23.99
CA ASP A 214 -18.44 6.75 -23.22
C ASP A 214 -18.88 6.44 -21.78
N LEU A 215 -19.70 5.39 -21.61
CA LEU A 215 -20.14 4.92 -20.30
C LEU A 215 -19.01 4.25 -19.52
N HIS A 216 -18.11 3.52 -20.19
CA HIS A 216 -16.91 2.96 -19.57
C HIS A 216 -15.96 4.05 -19.08
N ILE A 217 -15.74 5.11 -19.87
CA ILE A 217 -14.94 6.28 -19.47
C ILE A 217 -15.56 6.98 -18.25
N HIS A 218 -16.88 7.16 -18.24
CA HIS A 218 -17.61 7.73 -17.10
C HIS A 218 -17.48 6.86 -15.85
N PHE A 219 -17.69 5.55 -15.96
CA PHE A 219 -17.52 4.60 -14.84
C PHE A 219 -16.09 4.64 -14.28
N GLN A 220 -15.06 4.74 -15.15
CA GLN A 220 -13.67 4.91 -14.70
C GLN A 220 -13.44 6.26 -13.99
N ALA A 221 -13.97 7.37 -14.53
CA ALA A 221 -13.86 8.69 -13.90
C ALA A 221 -14.54 8.74 -12.51
N GLN A 222 -15.66 8.03 -12.33
CA GLN A 222 -16.39 7.90 -11.06
C GLN A 222 -15.85 6.80 -10.14
N SER A 223 -14.79 6.07 -10.54
CA SER A 223 -14.30 4.86 -9.84
C SER A 223 -15.38 3.79 -9.57
N PHE A 224 -16.40 3.74 -10.43
CA PHE A 224 -17.58 2.90 -10.29
C PHE A 224 -17.32 1.52 -10.92
N HIS A 225 -16.78 0.61 -10.13
CA HIS A 225 -16.38 -0.71 -10.61
C HIS A 225 -17.56 -1.64 -10.89
N THR A 226 -17.44 -2.41 -11.97
CA THR A 226 -18.41 -3.42 -12.45
C THR A 226 -18.94 -4.34 -11.34
N SER A 227 -18.08 -4.73 -10.40
CA SER A 227 -18.42 -5.59 -9.26
C SER A 227 -19.40 -4.98 -8.25
N MET A 228 -19.55 -3.64 -8.20
CA MET A 228 -20.44 -2.94 -7.26
C MET A 228 -21.93 -3.21 -7.54
N TYR A 229 -22.29 -3.39 -8.81
CA TYR A 229 -23.70 -3.57 -9.23
C TYR A 229 -23.95 -4.92 -9.92
N ALA A 230 -23.00 -5.44 -10.72
CA ALA A 230 -23.24 -6.63 -11.53
C ALA A 230 -23.06 -7.96 -10.77
N SER A 231 -22.43 -7.95 -9.58
CA SER A 231 -22.16 -9.20 -8.83
C SER A 231 -23.43 -10.01 -8.51
N SER A 232 -24.54 -9.35 -8.16
CA SER A 232 -25.84 -10.02 -7.94
C SER A 232 -26.41 -10.60 -9.24
N TRP A 233 -26.20 -9.94 -10.37
CA TRP A 233 -26.72 -10.36 -11.68
C TRP A 233 -26.14 -11.71 -12.10
N PHE A 234 -24.83 -11.89 -11.95
CA PHE A 234 -24.15 -13.15 -12.27
C PHE A 234 -24.39 -14.24 -11.21
N LEU A 235 -24.37 -13.90 -9.92
CA LEU A 235 -24.58 -14.88 -8.84
C LEU A 235 -26.04 -15.36 -8.71
N THR A 236 -27.03 -14.55 -9.10
CA THR A 236 -28.45 -14.89 -8.90
C THR A 236 -29.27 -14.92 -10.19
N ILE A 237 -28.64 -14.74 -11.36
CA ILE A 237 -29.30 -14.69 -12.67
C ILE A 237 -30.44 -13.64 -12.62
N PHE A 238 -30.10 -12.46 -12.08
CA PHE A 238 -30.98 -11.32 -11.78
C PHE A 238 -32.14 -11.55 -10.79
N LEU A 239 -32.28 -12.74 -10.17
CA LEU A 239 -33.42 -13.06 -9.29
C LEU A 239 -33.52 -12.22 -8.01
N THR A 240 -32.42 -11.59 -7.59
CA THR A 240 -32.40 -10.62 -6.48
C THR A 240 -32.48 -9.16 -6.93
N SER A 241 -32.61 -8.90 -8.24
CA SER A 241 -32.47 -7.55 -8.82
C SER A 241 -33.65 -7.12 -9.68
N PHE A 242 -34.32 -8.03 -10.40
CA PHE A 242 -35.45 -7.70 -11.30
C PHE A 242 -36.75 -8.38 -10.87
N PRO A 243 -37.93 -7.84 -11.26
CA PRO A 243 -39.22 -8.46 -10.98
C PRO A 243 -39.28 -9.93 -11.42
N LEU A 244 -39.89 -10.78 -10.58
CA LEU A 244 -39.91 -12.23 -10.74
C LEU A 244 -40.36 -12.71 -12.15
N PRO A 245 -41.37 -12.12 -12.83
CA PRO A 245 -41.72 -12.52 -14.19
C PRO A 245 -40.58 -12.30 -15.20
N VAL A 246 -39.80 -11.23 -15.04
CA VAL A 246 -38.67 -10.90 -15.92
C VAL A 246 -37.49 -11.81 -15.63
N ALA A 247 -37.14 -11.97 -14.35
CA ALA A 247 -36.06 -12.88 -13.95
C ALA A 247 -36.35 -14.34 -14.35
N THR A 248 -37.60 -14.81 -14.21
CA THR A 248 -38.03 -16.14 -14.69
C THR A 248 -37.84 -16.31 -16.20
N ARG A 249 -38.14 -15.28 -17.00
CA ARG A 249 -37.96 -15.32 -18.46
C ARG A 249 -36.49 -15.25 -18.90
N ILE A 250 -35.63 -14.60 -18.12
CA ILE A 250 -34.17 -14.69 -18.30
C ILE A 250 -33.69 -16.10 -17.94
N PHE A 251 -34.22 -16.68 -16.86
CA PHE A 251 -33.87 -18.02 -16.37
C PHE A 251 -34.30 -19.15 -17.34
N ASP A 252 -35.47 -19.03 -17.98
CA ASP A 252 -35.89 -19.89 -19.10
C ASP A 252 -34.82 -19.97 -20.21
N ILE A 253 -34.18 -18.85 -20.53
CA ILE A 253 -33.14 -18.76 -21.56
C ILE A 253 -31.77 -19.21 -21.02
N PHE A 254 -31.46 -18.92 -19.76
CA PHE A 254 -30.26 -19.41 -19.08
C PHE A 254 -30.20 -20.95 -19.06
N MET A 255 -31.34 -21.61 -18.85
CA MET A 255 -31.53 -23.07 -18.98
C MET A 255 -31.19 -23.64 -20.36
N LEU A 256 -30.94 -22.81 -21.37
CA LEU A 256 -30.67 -23.20 -22.76
C LEU A 256 -29.32 -22.66 -23.29
N GLU A 257 -28.94 -21.45 -22.89
CA GLU A 257 -27.78 -20.72 -23.41
C GLU A 257 -26.69 -20.46 -22.35
N GLY A 258 -26.93 -20.81 -21.09
CA GLY A 258 -26.01 -20.59 -19.98
C GLY A 258 -25.70 -19.11 -19.74
N LEU A 259 -24.50 -18.82 -19.22
CA LEU A 259 -24.09 -17.46 -18.84
C LEU A 259 -24.06 -16.44 -20.00
N GLU A 260 -24.12 -16.85 -21.28
CA GLU A 260 -24.19 -15.90 -22.41
C GLU A 260 -25.37 -14.94 -22.28
N ILE A 261 -26.55 -15.39 -21.82
CA ILE A 261 -27.70 -14.50 -21.65
C ILE A 261 -27.48 -13.47 -20.54
N VAL A 262 -26.67 -13.78 -19.52
CA VAL A 262 -26.39 -12.86 -18.41
C VAL A 262 -25.56 -11.67 -18.88
N PHE A 263 -24.49 -11.91 -19.65
CA PHE A 263 -23.73 -10.85 -20.30
C PHE A 263 -24.60 -10.00 -21.24
N ARG A 264 -25.45 -10.65 -22.05
CA ARG A 264 -26.35 -9.98 -22.99
C ARG A 264 -27.38 -9.08 -22.31
N VAL A 265 -28.06 -9.59 -21.28
CA VAL A 265 -29.06 -8.82 -20.52
C VAL A 265 -28.40 -7.69 -19.74
N GLY A 266 -27.26 -7.94 -19.09
CA GLY A 266 -26.52 -6.89 -18.38
C GLY A 266 -26.14 -5.73 -19.31
N LEU A 267 -25.64 -6.02 -20.52
CA LEU A 267 -25.28 -4.97 -21.47
C LEU A 267 -26.50 -4.27 -22.08
N ALA A 268 -27.60 -4.99 -22.29
CA ALA A 268 -28.85 -4.40 -22.77
C ALA A 268 -29.48 -3.43 -21.75
N ILE A 269 -29.39 -3.76 -20.46
CA ILE A 269 -29.85 -2.88 -19.37
C ILE A 269 -29.02 -1.59 -19.31
N LEU A 270 -27.69 -1.69 -19.49
CA LEU A 270 -26.81 -0.54 -19.62
C LEU A 270 -27.11 0.30 -20.88
N GLN A 271 -27.37 -0.35 -22.03
CA GLN A 271 -27.78 0.33 -23.28
C GLN A 271 -29.09 1.12 -23.11
N LEU A 272 -30.09 0.53 -22.46
CA LEU A 272 -31.39 1.16 -22.24
C LEU A 272 -31.30 2.38 -21.29
N ASN A 273 -30.31 2.41 -20.40
CA ASN A 273 -30.15 3.45 -19.37
C ASN A 273 -28.93 4.38 -19.60
N GLN A 274 -28.18 4.22 -20.70
CA GLN A 274 -26.90 4.93 -20.93
C GLN A 274 -27.03 6.45 -20.82
N ALA A 275 -28.12 7.02 -21.35
CA ALA A 275 -28.36 8.46 -21.35
C ALA A 275 -28.63 9.04 -19.95
N GLU A 276 -29.12 8.21 -19.01
CA GLU A 276 -29.36 8.60 -17.61
C GLU A 276 -28.10 8.37 -16.77
N LEU A 277 -27.48 7.18 -16.89
CA LEU A 277 -26.29 6.79 -16.12
C LEU A 277 -25.09 7.72 -16.32
N ILE A 278 -24.90 8.27 -17.53
CA ILE A 278 -23.78 9.20 -17.83
C ILE A 278 -23.93 10.58 -17.17
N GLN A 279 -25.09 10.90 -16.59
CA GLN A 279 -25.37 12.14 -15.87
C GLN A 279 -25.24 11.99 -14.34
N LEU A 280 -25.06 10.76 -13.85
CA LEU A 280 -25.08 10.42 -12.42
C LEU A 280 -23.67 10.20 -11.88
N ASP A 281 -23.45 10.50 -10.60
CA ASP A 281 -22.23 10.17 -9.87
C ASP A 281 -22.25 8.72 -9.36
N MET A 282 -21.20 8.32 -8.64
CA MET A 282 -21.04 6.97 -8.09
C MET A 282 -22.26 6.50 -7.26
N GLU A 283 -22.81 7.37 -6.39
CA GLU A 283 -23.98 7.01 -5.58
C GLU A 283 -25.27 7.03 -6.41
N GLY A 284 -25.48 8.05 -7.24
CA GLY A 284 -26.63 8.16 -8.12
C GLY A 284 -26.78 6.96 -9.04
N MET A 285 -25.69 6.51 -9.67
CA MET A 285 -25.67 5.28 -10.48
C MET A 285 -26.08 4.05 -9.65
N LEU A 286 -25.53 3.88 -8.45
CA LEU A 286 -25.87 2.76 -7.57
C LEU A 286 -27.35 2.77 -7.17
N GLN A 287 -27.91 3.93 -6.83
CA GLN A 287 -29.35 4.08 -6.57
C GLN A 287 -30.20 3.79 -7.83
N HIS A 288 -29.73 4.16 -9.03
CA HIS A 288 -30.41 3.90 -10.31
C HIS A 288 -30.53 2.39 -10.59
N PHE A 289 -29.44 1.63 -10.40
CA PHE A 289 -29.45 0.17 -10.54
C PHE A 289 -30.32 -0.54 -9.49
N GLN A 290 -30.38 -0.01 -8.26
CA GLN A 290 -31.15 -0.63 -7.17
C GLN A 290 -32.64 -0.27 -7.17
N ARG A 291 -33.02 0.88 -7.72
CA ARG A 291 -34.40 1.39 -7.65
C ARG A 291 -35.03 1.64 -9.01
N VAL A 292 -34.43 2.48 -9.85
CA VAL A 292 -35.10 2.95 -11.07
C VAL A 292 -35.22 1.84 -12.11
N ILE A 293 -34.12 1.13 -12.38
CA ILE A 293 -34.10 0.06 -13.39
C ILE A 293 -35.12 -1.06 -13.07
N PRO A 294 -35.21 -1.62 -11.85
CA PRO A 294 -36.21 -2.64 -11.52
C PRO A 294 -37.66 -2.23 -11.83
N HIS A 295 -38.06 -0.98 -11.52
CA HIS A 295 -39.41 -0.47 -11.80
C HIS A 295 -39.66 -0.29 -13.32
N GLN A 296 -38.65 0.10 -14.12
CA GLN A 296 -38.80 0.14 -15.59
C GLN A 296 -39.22 -1.23 -16.17
N LEU A 297 -38.76 -2.33 -15.55
CA LEU A 297 -38.97 -3.70 -16.00
C LEU A 297 -40.31 -4.31 -15.59
N GLU A 298 -41.06 -3.67 -14.69
CA GLU A 298 -42.45 -4.08 -14.36
C GLU A 298 -43.35 -4.08 -15.61
N SER A 299 -43.02 -3.24 -16.61
CA SER A 299 -43.72 -3.18 -17.89
C SER A 299 -43.54 -4.41 -18.80
N GLY A 300 -42.74 -5.41 -18.38
CA GLY A 300 -42.67 -6.74 -18.99
C GLY A 300 -41.30 -7.13 -19.58
N PRO A 301 -41.06 -8.44 -19.79
CA PRO A 301 -39.76 -8.99 -20.14
C PRO A 301 -39.30 -8.68 -21.57
N ASP A 302 -40.24 -8.52 -22.51
CA ASP A 302 -39.96 -8.61 -23.94
C ASP A 302 -39.02 -7.51 -24.45
N LYS A 303 -39.10 -6.31 -23.89
CA LYS A 303 -38.22 -5.17 -24.22
C LYS A 303 -36.75 -5.52 -23.94
N VAL A 304 -36.47 -6.09 -22.77
CA VAL A 304 -35.12 -6.45 -22.33
C VAL A 304 -34.59 -7.64 -23.12
N ILE A 305 -35.43 -8.66 -23.36
CA ILE A 305 -35.01 -9.85 -24.11
C ILE A 305 -34.71 -9.50 -25.57
N LEU A 306 -35.53 -8.64 -26.20
CA LEU A 306 -35.26 -8.14 -27.55
C LEU A 306 -33.96 -7.33 -27.61
N ALA A 307 -33.72 -6.44 -26.64
CA ALA A 307 -32.46 -5.70 -26.54
C ALA A 307 -31.25 -6.63 -26.33
N ALA A 308 -31.36 -7.64 -25.46
CA ALA A 308 -30.31 -8.62 -25.18
C ALA A 308 -29.90 -9.47 -26.42
N TYR A 309 -30.83 -9.71 -27.35
CA TYR A 309 -30.50 -10.36 -28.62
C TYR A 309 -29.92 -9.41 -29.69
N ASN A 310 -30.11 -8.10 -29.55
CA ASN A 310 -29.40 -7.09 -30.36
C ASN A 310 -27.94 -6.88 -29.90
N VAL A 311 -27.61 -7.19 -28.64
CA VAL A 311 -26.22 -7.16 -28.14
C VAL A 311 -25.34 -8.16 -28.89
N LYS A 312 -24.16 -7.71 -29.32
CA LYS A 312 -23.17 -8.55 -30.02
C LYS A 312 -22.29 -9.29 -29.01
N TYR A 313 -22.55 -10.57 -28.79
CA TYR A 313 -21.71 -11.46 -27.99
C TYR A 313 -20.77 -12.27 -28.91
N ASN A 314 -19.49 -12.42 -28.51
CA ASN A 314 -18.49 -13.13 -29.30
C ASN A 314 -17.75 -14.17 -28.44
N ALA A 315 -18.27 -15.41 -28.43
CA ALA A 315 -17.71 -16.51 -27.63
C ALA A 315 -16.22 -16.81 -27.89
N LYS A 316 -15.67 -16.51 -29.09
CA LYS A 316 -14.22 -16.63 -29.35
C LYS A 316 -13.42 -15.54 -28.62
N LYS A 317 -13.95 -14.32 -28.53
CA LYS A 317 -13.34 -13.21 -27.79
C LYS A 317 -13.40 -13.44 -26.28
N MET A 318 -14.54 -13.91 -25.76
CA MET A 318 -14.69 -14.30 -24.34
C MET A 318 -13.64 -15.34 -23.92
N LYS A 319 -13.42 -16.39 -24.73
CA LYS A 319 -12.38 -17.41 -24.51
C LYS A 319 -10.93 -16.89 -24.69
N LYS A 320 -10.71 -15.74 -25.33
CA LYS A 320 -9.41 -15.04 -25.30
C LYS A 320 -9.24 -14.31 -23.97
N LEU A 321 -10.23 -13.51 -23.59
CA LEU A 321 -10.25 -12.74 -22.33
C LEU A 321 -10.13 -13.66 -21.10
N GLU A 322 -10.72 -14.86 -21.16
CA GLU A 322 -10.58 -15.93 -20.17
C GLU A 322 -9.12 -16.32 -19.92
N LYS A 323 -8.37 -16.62 -21.00
CA LYS A 323 -6.93 -16.94 -20.91
C LYS A 323 -6.10 -15.74 -20.45
N GLU A 324 -6.41 -14.56 -20.97
CA GLU A 324 -5.73 -13.30 -20.66
C GLU A 324 -5.86 -12.96 -19.16
N TYR A 325 -7.08 -13.05 -18.62
CA TYR A 325 -7.36 -12.89 -17.19
C TYR A 325 -6.67 -13.97 -16.34
N THR A 326 -6.66 -15.23 -16.77
CA THR A 326 -5.88 -16.28 -16.08
C THR A 326 -4.40 -15.94 -16.03
N THR A 327 -3.79 -15.51 -17.13
CA THR A 327 -2.37 -15.09 -17.16
C THR A 327 -2.11 -13.90 -16.23
N ILE A 328 -3.00 -12.90 -16.20
CA ILE A 328 -2.92 -11.77 -15.27
C ILE A 328 -2.98 -12.25 -13.82
N LYS A 329 -3.94 -13.11 -13.46
CA LYS A 329 -4.10 -13.60 -12.07
C LYS A 329 -3.00 -14.58 -11.63
N THR A 330 -2.43 -15.38 -12.54
CA THR A 330 -1.22 -16.16 -12.23
C THR A 330 -0.05 -15.24 -11.91
N LYS A 331 0.21 -14.21 -12.73
CA LYS A 331 1.29 -13.24 -12.51
C LYS A 331 1.09 -12.40 -11.24
N GLU A 332 -0.13 -11.93 -10.96
CA GLU A 332 -0.45 -11.27 -9.68
C GLU A 332 -0.18 -12.19 -8.48
N MET A 333 -0.50 -13.49 -8.58
CA MET A 333 -0.24 -14.45 -7.51
C MET A 333 1.26 -14.70 -7.29
N GLU A 334 2.04 -14.82 -8.37
CA GLU A 334 3.50 -14.93 -8.31
C GLU A 334 4.13 -13.68 -7.68
N GLU A 335 3.69 -12.49 -8.08
CA GLU A 335 4.12 -11.21 -7.48
C GLU A 335 3.74 -11.12 -6.00
N GLN A 336 2.55 -11.57 -5.60
CA GLN A 336 2.16 -11.62 -4.19
C GLN A 336 2.95 -12.65 -3.36
N VAL A 337 3.46 -13.72 -3.97
CA VAL A 337 4.37 -14.67 -3.31
C VAL A 337 5.76 -14.05 -3.14
N GLU A 338 6.31 -13.42 -4.18
CA GLU A 338 7.61 -12.72 -4.09
C GLU A 338 7.54 -11.53 -3.10
N ILE A 339 6.47 -10.75 -3.09
CA ILE A 339 6.24 -9.69 -2.10
C ILE A 339 6.20 -10.25 -0.66
N LYS A 340 5.65 -11.45 -0.45
CA LYS A 340 5.67 -12.11 0.86
C LYS A 340 7.09 -12.58 1.24
N ARG A 341 7.84 -13.20 0.31
CA ARG A 341 9.26 -13.56 0.48
C ARG A 341 10.08 -12.33 0.88
N LEU A 342 10.02 -11.28 0.07
CA LEU A 342 10.76 -10.03 0.30
C LEU A 342 10.37 -9.35 1.62
N ARG A 343 9.10 -9.41 2.03
CA ARG A 343 8.66 -8.91 3.37
C ARG A 343 9.24 -9.73 4.52
N THR A 344 9.30 -11.06 4.40
CA THR A 344 9.95 -11.90 5.43
C THR A 344 11.47 -11.68 5.48
N GLU A 345 12.12 -11.51 4.33
CA GLU A 345 13.56 -11.27 4.22
C GLU A 345 13.94 -9.88 4.76
N ASN A 346 13.20 -8.82 4.39
CA ASN A 346 13.38 -7.49 4.96
C ASN A 346 13.18 -7.45 6.49
N ARG A 347 12.30 -8.29 7.05
CA ARG A 347 12.13 -8.42 8.51
C ARG A 347 13.38 -9.01 9.16
N LEU A 348 13.95 -10.07 8.59
CA LEU A 348 15.17 -10.70 9.10
C LEU A 348 16.40 -9.78 8.96
N LEU A 349 16.52 -9.07 7.83
CA LEU A 349 17.59 -8.09 7.61
C LEU A 349 17.52 -6.94 8.62
N LYS A 350 16.32 -6.40 8.90
CA LYS A 350 16.14 -5.41 9.97
C LYS A 350 16.56 -5.96 11.33
N GLN A 351 16.12 -7.16 11.71
CA GLN A 351 16.54 -7.79 12.96
C GLN A 351 18.07 -7.98 13.06
N ARG A 352 18.77 -8.23 11.93
CA ARG A 352 20.24 -8.31 11.93
C ARG A 352 20.89 -6.93 12.07
N ILE A 353 20.33 -5.89 11.45
CA ILE A 353 20.76 -4.48 11.64
C ILE A 353 20.56 -4.07 13.10
N ASP A 354 19.35 -4.25 13.67
CA ASP A 354 19.01 -3.98 15.08
C ASP A 354 19.92 -4.71 16.09
N THR A 355 20.59 -5.77 15.65
CA THR A 355 21.55 -6.55 16.45
C THR A 355 22.97 -6.01 16.27
N LEU A 356 23.41 -5.76 15.03
CA LEU A 356 24.71 -5.16 14.72
C LEU A 356 24.85 -3.74 15.29
N GLU A 357 23.78 -2.94 15.31
CA GLU A 357 23.77 -1.62 15.94
C GLU A 357 23.99 -1.70 17.46
N LYS A 358 23.43 -2.71 18.13
CA LYS A 358 23.66 -2.96 19.57
C LYS A 358 25.07 -3.50 19.84
N GLU A 359 25.56 -4.41 18.99
CA GLU A 359 26.95 -4.89 19.04
C GLU A 359 27.93 -3.71 18.86
N SER A 360 27.65 -2.80 17.92
CA SER A 360 28.45 -1.60 17.63
C SER A 360 28.40 -0.55 18.74
N ALA A 361 27.22 -0.27 19.31
CA ALA A 361 27.08 0.62 20.47
C ALA A 361 27.86 0.06 21.67
N SER A 362 27.69 -1.24 21.98
CA SER A 362 28.43 -1.90 23.07
C SER A 362 29.94 -1.94 22.85
N LEU A 363 30.41 -1.95 21.59
CA LEU A 363 31.82 -1.79 21.25
C LEU A 363 32.30 -0.36 21.50
N ALA A 364 31.52 0.65 21.08
CA ALA A 364 31.85 2.06 21.31
C ALA A 364 31.90 2.39 22.82
N ASP A 365 30.92 1.94 23.59
CA ASP A 365 30.87 2.11 25.06
C ASP A 365 32.12 1.51 25.72
N ARG A 366 32.55 0.30 25.33
CA ARG A 366 33.79 -0.32 25.82
C ARG A 366 35.03 0.47 25.45
N LEU A 367 35.07 1.05 24.24
CA LEU A 367 36.22 1.82 23.76
C LEU A 367 36.34 3.17 24.49
N ILE A 368 35.21 3.86 24.69
CA ILE A 368 35.11 5.08 25.50
C ILE A 368 35.51 4.77 26.95
N GLN A 369 34.97 3.72 27.55
CA GLN A 369 35.32 3.32 28.91
C GLN A 369 36.82 3.03 29.06
N GLY A 370 37.44 2.35 28.08
CA GLY A 370 38.87 2.07 28.07
C GLY A 370 39.74 3.32 27.92
N GLN A 371 39.31 4.31 27.13
CA GLN A 371 39.99 5.61 27.05
C GLN A 371 39.83 6.42 28.35
N VAL A 372 38.66 6.37 29.00
CA VAL A 372 38.44 7.01 30.31
C VAL A 372 39.32 6.37 31.38
N THR A 373 39.44 5.04 31.45
CA THR A 373 40.33 4.39 32.42
C THR A 373 41.80 4.72 32.15
N HIS A 374 42.27 4.73 30.89
CA HIS A 374 43.64 5.14 30.59
C HIS A 374 43.91 6.62 30.89
N ALA A 375 42.92 7.51 30.74
CA ALA A 375 43.06 8.91 31.15
C ALA A 375 43.17 9.05 32.69
N GLN A 376 42.39 8.26 33.44
CA GLN A 376 42.46 8.20 34.91
C GLN A 376 43.81 7.64 35.38
N GLU A 377 44.27 6.52 34.81
CA GLU A 377 45.59 5.93 35.09
C GLU A 377 46.73 6.92 34.80
N ALA A 378 46.63 7.73 33.74
CA ALA A 378 47.61 8.76 33.40
C ALA A 378 47.59 9.95 34.39
N GLU A 379 46.41 10.38 34.86
CA GLU A 379 46.27 11.43 35.88
C GLU A 379 46.82 10.96 37.23
N GLU A 380 46.50 9.74 37.67
CA GLU A 380 47.08 9.11 38.87
C GLU A 380 48.59 8.97 38.75
N THR A 381 49.11 8.52 37.60
CA THR A 381 50.56 8.42 37.35
C THR A 381 51.24 9.78 37.45
N TYR A 382 50.63 10.84 36.91
CA TYR A 382 51.15 12.20 37.02
C TYR A 382 51.15 12.73 38.47
N LEU A 383 50.08 12.46 39.23
CA LEU A 383 50.01 12.79 40.66
C LEU A 383 51.12 12.08 41.46
N VAL A 384 51.29 10.76 41.27
CA VAL A 384 52.35 9.98 41.92
C VAL A 384 53.74 10.48 41.53
N MET A 385 53.98 10.81 40.26
CA MET A 385 55.25 11.42 39.82
C MET A 385 55.51 12.78 40.50
N ARG A 386 54.47 13.61 40.66
CA ARG A 386 54.58 14.91 41.33
C ARG A 386 54.88 14.76 42.82
N GLU A 387 54.19 13.86 43.51
CA GLU A 387 54.45 13.59 44.93
C GLU A 387 55.85 13.01 45.13
N LEU A 388 56.27 12.05 44.31
CA LEU A 388 57.61 11.47 44.34
C LEU A 388 58.71 12.51 44.06
N ALA A 389 58.46 13.51 43.20
CA ALA A 389 59.36 14.64 43.02
C ALA A 389 59.47 15.51 44.29
N THR A 390 58.35 15.81 44.97
CA THR A 390 58.40 16.57 46.24
C THR A 390 59.08 15.81 47.37
N VAL A 391 58.90 14.48 47.46
CA VAL A 391 59.59 13.63 48.43
C VAL A 391 61.09 13.53 48.13
N ARG A 392 61.50 13.50 46.85
CA ARG A 392 62.91 13.60 46.46
C ARG A 392 63.52 14.93 46.88
N GLN A 393 62.85 16.06 46.60
CA GLN A 393 63.31 17.38 47.02
C GLN A 393 63.48 17.46 48.55
N GLN A 394 62.52 16.95 49.33
CA GLN A 394 62.62 16.88 50.79
C GLN A 394 63.78 15.97 51.25
N SER A 395 64.04 14.87 50.53
CA SER A 395 65.18 14.00 50.82
C SER A 395 66.53 14.65 50.50
N GLU A 396 66.63 15.43 49.42
CA GLU A 396 67.82 16.19 49.03
C GLU A 396 68.08 17.36 49.98
N GLU A 397 67.02 18.03 50.43
CA GLU A 397 67.10 19.10 51.43
C GLU A 397 67.48 18.56 52.81
N ALA A 398 66.96 17.39 53.20
CA ALA A 398 67.34 16.69 54.43
C ALA A 398 68.79 16.18 54.40
N THR A 399 69.29 15.64 53.27
CA THR A 399 70.70 15.25 53.16
C THR A 399 71.62 16.45 53.15
N ALA A 400 71.26 17.57 52.50
CA ALA A 400 72.02 18.82 52.57
C ALA A 400 72.09 19.39 54.00
N GLN A 401 70.98 19.35 54.75
CA GLN A 401 70.97 19.72 56.17
C GLN A 401 71.85 18.78 57.02
N LEU A 402 71.88 17.48 56.70
CA LEU A 402 72.71 16.49 57.38
C LEU A 402 74.20 16.65 57.05
N GLU A 403 74.55 17.03 55.82
CA GLU A 403 75.93 17.42 55.45
C GLU A 403 76.37 18.71 56.17
N LEU A 404 75.47 19.71 56.28
CA LEU A 404 75.72 20.94 57.04
C LEU A 404 75.90 20.65 58.55
N ALA A 405 75.11 19.72 59.10
CA ALA A 405 75.29 19.25 60.46
C ALA A 405 76.64 18.53 60.63
N GLN A 406 77.04 17.68 59.67
CA GLN A 406 78.36 17.03 59.66
C GLN A 406 79.52 18.04 59.54
N SER A 407 79.40 19.09 58.73
CA SER A 407 80.43 20.13 58.65
C SER A 407 80.54 20.91 59.95
N THR A 408 79.39 21.25 60.56
CA THR A 408 79.32 21.89 61.90
C THR A 408 79.96 20.99 62.97
N ILE A 409 79.73 19.68 62.93
CA ILE A 409 80.38 18.70 63.82
C ILE A 409 81.90 18.66 63.59
N ARG A 410 82.38 18.71 62.33
CA ARG A 410 83.82 18.79 62.03
C ARG A 410 84.45 20.09 62.53
N GLU A 411 83.76 21.22 62.44
CA GLU A 411 84.24 22.51 63.01
C GLU A 411 84.30 22.44 64.54
N LEU A 412 83.28 21.89 65.20
CA LEU A 412 83.26 21.67 66.65
C LEU A 412 84.38 20.71 67.11
N GLN A 413 84.73 19.71 66.29
CA GLN A 413 85.85 18.79 66.53
C GLN A 413 87.23 19.43 66.36
N GLN A 414 87.37 20.54 65.62
CA GLN A 414 88.65 21.25 65.46
C GLN A 414 88.95 22.25 66.60
N ARG A 415 88.07 22.38 67.60
CA ARG A 415 88.23 23.31 68.72
C ARG A 415 89.13 22.71 69.82
N PRO A 416 90.24 23.36 70.25
CA PRO A 416 91.14 22.77 71.24
C PRO A 416 90.55 22.61 72.65
N LEU A 417 90.07 21.40 72.92
CA LEU A 417 89.97 20.70 74.21
C LEU A 417 89.50 21.47 75.47
N LEU A 418 88.31 21.13 75.98
CA LEU A 418 88.12 20.96 77.42
C LEU A 418 86.93 20.03 77.76
N LYS A 419 87.23 18.89 78.41
CA LYS A 419 86.33 17.99 79.18
C LYS A 419 84.91 17.72 78.66
N GLY A 420 84.69 16.51 78.16
CA GLY A 420 83.36 15.89 78.12
C GLY A 420 83.39 14.50 77.51
N ILE A 421 83.11 13.46 78.31
CA ILE A 421 82.72 12.13 77.80
C ILE A 421 81.19 12.10 77.83
N PRO A 422 80.53 11.85 76.69
CA PRO A 422 79.27 11.14 76.65
C PRO A 422 79.56 9.67 76.34
N CYS A 423 78.99 8.76 77.13
CA CYS A 423 78.74 7.42 76.61
C CYS A 423 77.75 7.53 75.44
N TYR A 424 77.83 6.62 74.46
CA TYR A 424 76.66 6.36 73.62
C TYR A 424 75.51 5.96 74.55
N THR A 425 74.44 6.75 74.57
CA THR A 425 73.25 6.40 75.34
C THR A 425 72.58 5.22 74.66
N GLU A 426 72.10 4.26 75.46
CA GLU A 426 71.40 3.06 74.99
C GLU A 426 70.25 3.41 74.02
N GLU A 427 69.59 4.54 74.29
CA GLU A 427 68.55 5.16 73.45
C GLU A 427 69.03 5.55 72.04
N SER A 428 70.27 6.01 71.87
CA SER A 428 70.84 6.32 70.54
C SER A 428 71.19 5.06 69.73
N ILE A 429 71.55 3.97 70.41
CA ILE A 429 71.77 2.66 69.79
C ILE A 429 70.41 2.06 69.40
N LEU A 430 69.43 2.09 70.29
CA LEU A 430 68.04 1.69 70.02
C LEU A 430 67.41 2.49 68.88
N GLN A 431 67.76 3.76 68.71
CA GLN A 431 67.29 4.57 67.59
C GLN A 431 67.88 4.08 66.26
N LEU A 432 69.19 3.81 66.20
CA LEU A 432 69.84 3.22 65.02
C LEU A 432 69.34 1.79 64.73
N GLU A 433 69.04 0.99 65.76
CA GLU A 433 68.41 -0.33 65.59
C GLU A 433 66.98 -0.22 65.03
N ARG A 434 66.17 0.74 65.50
CA ARG A 434 64.84 1.02 64.91
C ARG A 434 64.94 1.46 63.47
N GLU A 435 65.88 2.34 63.13
CA GLU A 435 66.10 2.82 61.76
C GLU A 435 66.60 1.70 60.85
N LEU A 436 67.48 0.81 61.33
CA LEU A 436 67.91 -0.40 60.61
C LEU A 436 66.75 -1.39 60.40
N VAL A 437 65.91 -1.60 61.42
CA VAL A 437 64.70 -2.43 61.32
C VAL A 437 63.71 -1.82 60.33
N GLN A 438 63.49 -0.51 60.37
CA GLN A 438 62.56 0.18 59.47
C GLN A 438 63.08 0.22 58.02
N ALA A 439 64.40 0.33 57.82
CA ALA A 439 65.03 0.19 56.51
C ALA A 439 64.85 -1.24 55.96
N ARG A 440 65.07 -2.28 56.77
CA ARG A 440 64.82 -3.68 56.38
C ARG A 440 63.34 -4.00 56.17
N LEU A 441 62.43 -3.31 56.87
CA LEU A 441 61.00 -3.47 56.68
C LEU A 441 60.56 -2.89 55.32
N LYS A 442 61.08 -1.71 54.94
CA LYS A 442 60.93 -1.15 53.59
C LYS A 442 61.60 -2.00 52.50
N GLU A 443 62.75 -2.59 52.79
CA GLU A 443 63.42 -3.52 51.89
C GLU A 443 62.52 -4.75 51.64
N ALA A 444 61.97 -5.35 52.70
CA ALA A 444 61.03 -6.48 52.61
C ALA A 444 59.72 -6.10 51.90
N GLU A 445 59.16 -4.91 52.14
CA GLU A 445 58.00 -4.38 51.39
C GLU A 445 58.31 -4.28 49.88
N SER A 446 59.49 -3.77 49.52
CA SER A 446 59.91 -3.67 48.11
C SER A 446 60.14 -5.05 47.46
N GLN A 447 60.65 -6.04 48.22
CA GLN A 447 60.81 -7.41 47.75
C GLN A 447 59.46 -8.13 47.59
N CYS A 448 58.49 -7.88 48.49
CA CYS A 448 57.12 -8.35 48.32
C CYS A 448 56.43 -7.73 47.10
N ALA A 449 56.58 -6.43 46.86
CA ALA A 449 56.04 -5.76 45.68
C ALA A 449 56.65 -6.28 44.38
N LEU A 450 57.97 -6.49 44.33
CA LEU A 450 58.65 -7.14 43.20
C LEU A 450 58.16 -8.56 42.97
N LYS A 451 57.92 -9.32 44.05
CA LYS A 451 57.41 -10.69 43.95
C LYS A 451 55.97 -10.73 43.45
N GLU A 452 55.08 -9.86 43.95
CA GLU A 452 53.74 -9.70 43.38
C GLU A 452 53.79 -9.33 41.89
N MET A 453 54.75 -8.51 41.47
CA MET A 453 54.89 -8.13 40.06
C MET A 453 55.39 -9.30 39.20
N GLN A 454 56.28 -10.14 39.73
CA GLN A 454 56.69 -11.41 39.10
C GLN A 454 55.54 -12.42 39.02
N ASP A 455 54.77 -12.58 40.10
CA ASP A 455 53.59 -13.46 40.14
C ASP A 455 52.51 -12.95 39.17
N LYS A 456 52.31 -11.64 39.05
CA LYS A 456 51.41 -11.02 38.04
C LYS A 456 51.91 -11.23 36.60
N ILE A 457 53.22 -11.17 36.35
CA ILE A 457 53.81 -11.50 35.03
C ILE A 457 53.59 -12.98 34.71
N LEU A 458 53.88 -13.89 35.64
CA LEU A 458 53.64 -15.33 35.48
C LEU A 458 52.16 -15.63 35.20
N ASP A 459 51.22 -14.97 35.89
CA ASP A 459 49.78 -15.13 35.63
C ASP A 459 49.33 -14.45 34.31
N ILE A 460 50.10 -13.52 33.72
CA ILE A 460 49.89 -13.00 32.37
C ILE A 460 50.43 -13.99 31.33
N GLU A 461 51.63 -14.54 31.51
CA GLU A 461 52.23 -15.56 30.64
C GLU A 461 51.37 -16.84 30.58
N LYS A 462 50.83 -17.25 31.74
CA LYS A 462 49.86 -18.33 31.94
C LYS A 462 48.48 -18.04 31.34
N ARG A 463 48.14 -16.77 31.10
CA ARG A 463 46.93 -16.37 30.36
C ARG A 463 47.17 -16.28 28.86
N ASN A 464 48.34 -15.81 28.41
CA ASN A 464 48.72 -15.83 27.00
C ASN A 464 48.79 -17.28 26.48
N THR A 465 49.32 -18.22 27.27
CA THR A 465 49.29 -19.67 26.98
C THR A 465 47.90 -20.33 27.12
N SER A 466 46.86 -19.55 27.45
CA SER A 466 45.45 -20.00 27.47
C SER A 466 44.59 -19.39 26.36
N LEU A 467 45.15 -18.49 25.54
CA LEU A 467 44.51 -18.06 24.30
C LEU A 467 44.52 -19.21 23.27
N PRO A 468 43.66 -19.17 22.24
CA PRO A 468 43.65 -20.20 21.19
C PRO A 468 44.89 -20.12 20.30
N ASP A 469 45.98 -20.70 20.79
CA ASP A 469 47.27 -20.84 20.09
C ASP A 469 47.12 -21.62 18.77
N ASP A 470 48.02 -21.39 17.80
CA ASP A 470 48.06 -22.12 16.52
C ASP A 470 48.20 -23.64 16.75
N THR A 471 48.80 -24.02 17.89
CA THR A 471 48.81 -25.38 18.44
C THR A 471 47.42 -26.04 18.45
N ASN A 472 46.30 -25.32 18.60
CA ASN A 472 44.96 -25.92 18.50
C ASN A 472 44.60 -26.31 17.06
N VAL A 473 45.00 -25.52 16.06
CA VAL A 473 44.80 -25.85 14.65
C VAL A 473 45.71 -27.01 14.26
N VAL A 474 46.97 -26.99 14.71
CA VAL A 474 47.92 -28.10 14.52
C VAL A 474 47.41 -29.38 15.19
N ARG A 475 46.97 -29.34 16.46
CA ARG A 475 46.46 -30.51 17.17
C ARG A 475 45.20 -31.10 16.52
N LEU A 476 44.32 -30.27 15.96
CA LEU A 476 43.17 -30.75 15.18
C LEU A 476 43.58 -31.38 13.85
N GLN A 477 44.66 -30.90 13.21
CA GLN A 477 45.25 -31.55 12.03
C GLN A 477 45.95 -32.87 12.40
N GLU A 478 46.67 -32.93 13.52
CA GLU A 478 47.30 -34.14 14.05
C GLU A 478 46.25 -35.18 14.46
N GLU A 479 45.16 -34.79 15.13
CA GLU A 479 44.02 -35.66 15.44
C GLU A 479 43.38 -36.21 14.15
N LEU A 480 43.19 -35.37 13.12
CA LEU A 480 42.66 -35.80 11.83
C LEU A 480 43.61 -36.78 11.10
N ILE A 481 44.92 -36.56 11.19
CA ILE A 481 45.95 -37.47 10.65
C ILE A 481 45.93 -38.79 11.43
N ALA A 482 45.84 -38.74 12.76
CA ALA A 482 45.78 -39.93 13.63
C ALA A 482 44.46 -40.71 13.51
N VAL A 483 43.35 -40.07 13.12
CA VAL A 483 42.11 -40.77 12.72
C VAL A 483 42.32 -41.48 11.37
N LYS A 484 42.87 -40.80 10.36
CA LYS A 484 43.13 -41.40 9.05
C LYS A 484 44.17 -42.54 9.08
N LEU A 485 45.17 -42.45 9.95
CA LEU A 485 46.11 -43.55 10.18
C LEU A 485 45.41 -44.77 10.79
N ARG A 486 44.59 -44.59 11.84
CA ARG A 486 43.80 -45.69 12.42
C ARG A 486 42.80 -46.30 11.43
N GLU A 487 42.20 -45.50 10.56
CA GLU A 487 41.38 -46.00 9.45
C GLU A 487 42.21 -46.86 8.47
N ALA A 488 43.39 -46.39 8.07
CA ALA A 488 44.28 -47.13 7.19
C ALA A 488 44.77 -48.44 7.83
N GLU A 489 45.15 -48.42 9.12
CA GLU A 489 45.56 -49.58 9.92
C GLU A 489 44.42 -50.59 10.08
N ALA A 490 43.19 -50.15 10.32
CA ALA A 490 42.02 -51.03 10.35
C ALA A 490 41.74 -51.65 8.97
N VAL A 491 41.97 -50.91 7.88
CA VAL A 491 41.82 -51.42 6.50
C VAL A 491 42.94 -52.39 6.12
N THR A 492 44.18 -52.22 6.59
CA THR A 492 45.25 -53.23 6.42
C THR A 492 45.00 -54.45 7.29
N GLY A 493 44.63 -54.27 8.56
CA GLY A 493 44.25 -55.37 9.46
C GLY A 493 43.07 -56.19 8.91
N GLN A 494 42.06 -55.55 8.29
CA GLN A 494 40.98 -56.28 7.62
C GLN A 494 41.46 -57.04 6.37
N LYS A 495 42.44 -56.52 5.62
CA LYS A 495 43.05 -57.25 4.48
C LYS A 495 43.88 -58.44 4.95
N GLU A 496 44.62 -58.29 6.03
CA GLU A 496 45.42 -59.34 6.67
C GLU A 496 44.54 -60.43 7.27
N LEU A 497 43.51 -60.08 8.05
CA LEU A 497 42.49 -61.04 8.54
C LEU A 497 41.83 -61.79 7.39
N ARG A 498 41.45 -61.10 6.30
CA ARG A 498 40.91 -61.77 5.09
C ARG A 498 41.93 -62.66 4.38
N GLN A 499 43.23 -62.36 4.47
CA GLN A 499 44.28 -63.25 3.95
C GLN A 499 44.46 -64.46 4.87
N GLN A 500 44.52 -64.27 6.19
CA GLN A 500 44.57 -65.36 7.17
C GLN A 500 43.36 -66.29 7.07
N VAL A 501 42.15 -65.76 6.86
CA VAL A 501 40.94 -66.57 6.60
C VAL A 501 41.11 -67.38 5.31
N ARG A 502 41.57 -66.77 4.20
CA ARG A 502 41.87 -67.52 2.95
C ARG A 502 42.95 -68.59 3.16
N ASP A 503 44.02 -68.26 3.88
CA ASP A 503 45.12 -69.19 4.16
C ASP A 503 44.66 -70.34 5.05
N LEU A 504 43.78 -70.09 6.02
CA LEU A 504 43.16 -71.10 6.88
C LEU A 504 42.13 -71.95 6.11
N GLU A 505 41.32 -71.35 5.23
CA GLU A 505 40.42 -72.08 4.34
C GLU A 505 41.19 -72.96 3.35
N GLU A 506 42.30 -72.48 2.79
CA GLU A 506 43.15 -73.28 1.91
C GLU A 506 43.92 -74.35 2.71
N HIS A 507 44.37 -74.07 3.94
CA HIS A 507 44.89 -75.10 4.84
C HIS A 507 43.84 -76.13 5.21
N TRP A 508 42.59 -75.73 5.43
CA TRP A 508 41.47 -76.62 5.73
C TRP A 508 41.07 -77.48 4.52
N GLN A 509 41.02 -76.91 3.32
CA GLN A 509 40.81 -77.66 2.08
C GLN A 509 41.99 -78.61 1.79
N ARG A 510 43.25 -78.15 1.95
CA ARG A 510 44.44 -79.00 1.87
C ARG A 510 44.46 -80.07 2.96
N HIS A 511 43.89 -79.83 4.14
CA HIS A 511 43.72 -80.83 5.20
C HIS A 511 42.65 -81.85 4.80
N LEU A 512 41.43 -81.42 4.45
CA LEU A 512 40.34 -82.27 3.97
C LEU A 512 40.77 -83.16 2.80
N ALA A 513 41.48 -82.62 1.81
CA ALA A 513 42.03 -83.38 0.70
C ALA A 513 43.04 -84.47 1.13
N ARG A 514 43.79 -84.23 2.22
CA ARG A 514 44.71 -85.22 2.83
C ARG A 514 43.99 -86.20 3.77
N THR A 515 42.83 -85.84 4.32
CA THR A 515 42.13 -86.62 5.37
C THR A 515 40.90 -87.37 4.91
N ALA A 516 40.30 -87.03 3.76
CA ALA A 516 39.08 -87.65 3.22
C ALA A 516 39.14 -89.19 3.04
N GLY A 517 40.32 -89.81 3.09
CA GLY A 517 40.50 -91.25 2.93
C GLY A 517 40.64 -92.10 4.20
N ARG A 518 40.87 -91.54 5.42
CA ARG A 518 41.26 -92.40 6.57
C ARG A 518 41.12 -91.78 7.97
N TRP A 519 39.90 -91.67 8.51
CA TRP A 519 39.69 -91.37 9.94
C TRP A 519 38.73 -92.36 10.59
N LYS A 520 39.26 -93.10 11.57
CA LYS A 520 38.50 -93.94 12.49
C LYS A 520 39.11 -93.79 13.89
N ASP A 521 38.25 -93.53 14.86
CA ASP A 521 38.47 -93.47 16.31
C ASP A 521 39.38 -92.34 16.88
N SER A 522 39.25 -92.17 18.21
CA SER A 522 39.77 -91.09 19.08
C SER A 522 41.29 -90.82 18.94
N PRO A 523 41.82 -89.58 19.15
CA PRO A 523 41.35 -88.62 20.16
C PRO A 523 41.42 -87.14 19.73
N LYS A 524 40.76 -86.76 18.63
CA LYS A 524 40.83 -85.37 18.11
C LYS A 524 39.49 -84.61 18.12
N LYS A 525 38.51 -85.10 18.87
CA LYS A 525 37.18 -84.46 18.97
C LYS A 525 37.25 -83.11 19.70
N ASN A 526 38.14 -82.97 20.69
CA ASN A 526 38.37 -81.71 21.42
C ASN A 526 39.03 -80.68 20.50
N ALA A 527 40.18 -80.99 19.89
CA ALA A 527 40.85 -80.12 18.92
C ALA A 527 39.96 -79.74 17.71
N MET A 528 39.05 -80.64 17.29
CA MET A 528 38.04 -80.33 16.27
C MET A 528 36.97 -79.36 16.80
N SER A 529 36.53 -79.48 18.06
CA SER A 529 35.64 -78.50 18.70
C SER A 529 36.34 -77.16 18.88
N GLU A 530 37.55 -77.14 19.44
CA GLU A 530 38.36 -75.94 19.66
C GLU A 530 38.57 -75.15 18.36
N LEU A 531 38.96 -75.82 17.27
CA LEU A 531 39.07 -75.18 15.94
C LEU A 531 37.71 -74.76 15.35
N GLN A 532 36.62 -75.46 15.68
CA GLN A 532 35.26 -75.10 15.25
C GLN A 532 34.71 -73.90 16.04
N ASP A 533 35.02 -73.80 17.33
CA ASP A 533 34.67 -72.72 18.24
C ASP A 533 35.51 -71.46 17.96
N GLU A 534 36.82 -71.61 17.69
CA GLU A 534 37.67 -70.55 17.15
C GLU A 534 37.13 -70.03 15.81
N LEU A 535 36.82 -70.92 14.86
CA LEU A 535 36.24 -70.55 13.56
C LEU A 535 34.89 -69.85 13.72
N MET A 536 34.05 -70.25 14.68
CA MET A 536 32.81 -69.55 15.01
C MET A 536 33.08 -68.17 15.63
N SER A 537 34.09 -68.02 16.50
CA SER A 537 34.49 -66.73 17.07
C SER A 537 35.06 -65.76 16.02
N VAL A 538 35.75 -66.28 15.01
CA VAL A 538 36.29 -65.51 13.88
C VAL A 538 35.16 -65.10 12.95
N ARG A 539 34.23 -66.02 12.66
CA ARG A 539 33.01 -65.71 11.88
C ARG A 539 32.09 -64.70 12.57
N LEU A 540 31.99 -64.71 13.90
CA LEU A 540 31.22 -63.71 14.64
C LEU A 540 31.85 -62.32 14.49
N ARG A 541 33.17 -62.21 14.75
CA ARG A 541 33.92 -60.96 14.56
C ARG A 541 33.96 -60.49 13.11
N GLU A 542 33.97 -61.40 12.14
CA GLU A 542 33.84 -61.04 10.73
C GLU A 542 32.43 -60.51 10.43
N ALA A 543 31.37 -61.14 10.95
CA ALA A 543 29.99 -60.67 10.79
C ALA A 543 29.78 -59.28 11.43
N GLU A 544 30.36 -59.04 12.61
CA GLU A 544 30.39 -57.76 13.32
C GLU A 544 31.12 -56.69 12.48
N ALA A 545 32.36 -56.92 12.09
CA ALA A 545 33.13 -55.99 11.25
C ALA A 545 32.51 -55.78 9.85
N GLN A 546 31.81 -56.78 9.30
CA GLN A 546 31.01 -56.61 8.09
C GLN A 546 29.73 -55.80 8.34
N ALA A 547 29.13 -55.83 9.53
CA ALA A 547 27.98 -55.02 9.90
C ALA A 547 28.39 -53.55 10.08
N GLU A 548 29.45 -53.28 10.84
CA GLU A 548 30.04 -51.94 10.99
C GLU A 548 30.44 -51.34 9.63
N LEU A 549 30.99 -52.14 8.72
CA LEU A 549 31.31 -51.71 7.36
C LEU A 549 30.06 -51.41 6.51
N ARG A 550 28.94 -52.12 6.72
CA ARG A 550 27.66 -51.82 6.04
C ARG A 550 27.07 -50.51 6.57
N GLU A 551 27.04 -50.34 7.89
CA GLU A 551 26.56 -49.13 8.57
C GLU A 551 27.39 -47.89 8.17
N SER A 552 28.72 -48.03 8.15
CA SER A 552 29.64 -46.95 7.72
C SER A 552 29.47 -46.59 6.25
N ARG A 553 29.22 -47.58 5.38
CA ARG A 553 28.89 -47.34 3.95
C ARG A 553 27.53 -46.69 3.77
N GLN A 554 26.54 -47.04 4.60
CA GLN A 554 25.24 -46.38 4.58
C GLN A 554 25.39 -44.90 4.97
N ARG A 555 26.06 -44.59 6.09
CA ARG A 555 26.38 -43.21 6.49
C ARG A 555 27.15 -42.44 5.40
N MET A 556 28.08 -43.11 4.70
CA MET A 556 28.82 -42.51 3.59
C MET A 556 27.89 -42.10 2.44
N MET A 557 26.97 -42.97 2.02
CA MET A 557 25.99 -42.65 0.97
C MET A 557 24.97 -41.59 1.42
N GLU A 558 24.57 -41.58 2.69
CA GLU A 558 23.72 -40.54 3.28
C GLU A 558 24.42 -39.17 3.25
N LEU A 559 25.69 -39.10 3.64
CA LEU A 559 26.49 -37.87 3.57
C LEU A 559 26.80 -37.44 2.13
N GLU A 560 27.05 -38.38 1.21
CA GLU A 560 27.35 -38.10 -0.20
C GLU A 560 26.11 -37.56 -0.94
N THR A 561 24.93 -38.16 -0.70
CA THR A 561 23.66 -37.63 -1.22
C THR A 561 23.28 -36.30 -0.57
N GLN A 562 23.51 -36.12 0.73
CA GLN A 562 23.33 -34.82 1.40
C GLN A 562 24.24 -33.73 0.81
N ASN A 563 25.50 -34.05 0.53
CA ASN A 563 26.45 -33.14 -0.11
C ASN A 563 26.00 -32.78 -1.54
N GLN A 564 25.52 -33.77 -2.32
CA GLN A 564 24.94 -33.53 -3.64
C GLN A 564 23.68 -32.63 -3.58
N ILE A 565 22.84 -32.76 -2.54
CA ILE A 565 21.69 -31.88 -2.29
C ILE A 565 22.17 -30.45 -1.96
N HIS A 566 23.13 -30.29 -1.04
CA HIS A 566 23.67 -28.97 -0.69
C HIS A 566 24.34 -28.28 -1.89
N GLY A 567 25.14 -28.99 -2.69
CA GLY A 567 25.75 -28.44 -3.91
C GLY A 567 24.71 -28.05 -4.98
N ASN A 568 23.58 -28.75 -5.05
CA ASN A 568 22.46 -28.36 -5.90
C ASN A 568 21.68 -27.15 -5.35
N GLN A 569 21.57 -27.00 -4.04
CA GLN A 569 20.98 -25.81 -3.41
C GLN A 569 21.87 -24.58 -3.62
N LEU A 570 23.19 -24.72 -3.40
CA LEU A 570 24.17 -23.64 -3.61
C LEU A 570 24.14 -23.11 -5.05
N ARG A 571 24.17 -23.99 -6.07
CA ARG A 571 24.08 -23.58 -7.47
C ARG A 571 22.79 -22.83 -7.84
N ARG A 572 21.66 -23.14 -7.18
CA ARG A 572 20.41 -22.36 -7.33
C ARG A 572 20.52 -21.00 -6.65
N ALA A 573 21.04 -20.95 -5.42
CA ALA A 573 21.24 -19.71 -4.68
C ALA A 573 22.19 -18.74 -5.42
N GLU A 574 23.25 -19.26 -6.03
CA GLU A 574 24.13 -18.47 -6.92
C GLU A 574 23.40 -17.94 -8.16
N GLN A 575 22.52 -18.73 -8.77
CA GLN A 575 21.75 -18.33 -9.95
C GLN A 575 20.66 -17.30 -9.61
N GLU A 576 19.98 -17.47 -8.48
CA GLU A 576 19.09 -16.45 -7.92
C GLU A 576 19.88 -15.17 -7.59
N GLY A 577 21.07 -15.29 -6.98
CA GLY A 577 21.96 -14.16 -6.68
C GLY A 577 22.37 -13.37 -7.94
N ARG A 578 22.72 -14.05 -9.03
CA ARG A 578 22.97 -13.41 -10.34
C ARG A 578 21.72 -12.69 -10.86
N GLY A 579 20.55 -13.33 -10.81
CA GLY A 579 19.27 -12.72 -11.21
C GLY A 579 18.87 -11.51 -10.35
N PHE A 580 19.16 -11.53 -9.05
CA PHE A 580 18.96 -10.36 -8.17
C PHE A 580 19.94 -9.24 -8.52
N GLN A 581 21.22 -9.54 -8.79
CA GLN A 581 22.20 -8.54 -9.21
C GLN A 581 21.79 -7.85 -10.54
N GLU A 582 21.32 -8.62 -11.52
CA GLU A 582 20.76 -8.09 -12.77
C GLU A 582 19.56 -7.17 -12.49
N ARG A 583 18.57 -7.61 -11.69
CA ARG A 583 17.43 -6.77 -11.28
C ARG A 583 17.87 -5.48 -10.58
N VAL A 584 18.89 -5.54 -9.71
CA VAL A 584 19.44 -4.36 -9.01
C VAL A 584 20.07 -3.37 -9.99
N THR A 585 20.83 -3.82 -11.00
CA THR A 585 21.39 -2.91 -12.01
C THR A 585 20.31 -2.25 -12.87
N VAL A 586 19.27 -3.00 -13.28
CA VAL A 586 18.12 -2.47 -14.03
C VAL A 586 17.36 -1.44 -13.20
N LEU A 587 16.98 -1.76 -11.96
CA LEU A 587 16.28 -0.84 -11.05
C LEU A 587 17.13 0.40 -10.72
N THR A 588 18.45 0.27 -10.63
CA THR A 588 19.37 1.41 -10.45
C THR A 588 19.36 2.33 -11.67
N SER A 589 19.36 1.79 -12.89
CA SER A 589 19.26 2.59 -14.12
C SER A 589 17.90 3.31 -14.25
N GLN A 590 16.81 2.64 -13.86
CA GLN A 590 15.46 3.23 -13.85
C GLN A 590 15.36 4.37 -12.82
N ASN A 591 15.87 4.18 -11.60
CA ASN A 591 15.91 5.24 -10.59
C ASN A 591 16.72 6.46 -11.05
N LYS A 592 17.86 6.26 -11.72
CA LYS A 592 18.63 7.37 -12.33
C LYS A 592 17.81 8.13 -13.38
N SER A 593 17.09 7.42 -14.26
CA SER A 593 16.20 8.04 -15.26
C SER A 593 15.06 8.84 -14.60
N LEU A 594 14.38 8.27 -13.60
CA LEU A 594 13.31 8.96 -12.86
C LEU A 594 13.82 10.19 -12.11
N TYR A 595 15.04 10.15 -11.55
CA TYR A 595 15.64 11.29 -10.88
C TYR A 595 15.91 12.47 -11.84
N VAL A 596 16.40 12.18 -13.06
CA VAL A 596 16.57 13.20 -14.11
C VAL A 596 15.22 13.78 -14.55
N GLN A 597 14.19 12.95 -14.73
CA GLN A 597 12.84 13.42 -15.05
C GLN A 597 12.27 14.32 -13.94
N LEU A 598 12.50 13.97 -12.67
CA LEU A 598 12.07 14.77 -11.52
C LEU A 598 12.81 16.12 -11.42
N GLN A 599 14.10 16.16 -11.77
CA GLN A 599 14.84 17.42 -11.91
C GLN A 599 14.28 18.29 -13.04
N GLU A 600 13.99 17.72 -14.21
CA GLU A 600 13.42 18.48 -15.35
C GLU A 600 12.00 19.00 -15.06
N ILE A 601 11.18 18.23 -14.34
CA ILE A 601 9.85 18.70 -13.88
C ILE A 601 10.00 19.87 -12.90
N LYS A 602 10.92 19.79 -11.92
CA LYS A 602 11.21 20.91 -11.00
C LYS A 602 11.72 22.15 -11.75
N ARG A 603 12.55 21.97 -12.77
CA ARG A 603 13.05 23.05 -13.64
C ARG A 603 11.89 23.78 -14.33
N LYS A 604 10.98 23.02 -14.97
CA LYS A 604 9.78 23.57 -15.61
C LYS A 604 8.81 24.24 -14.63
N GLN A 605 8.67 23.69 -13.42
CA GLN A 605 7.85 24.31 -12.38
C GLN A 605 8.38 25.70 -12.00
N ALA A 606 9.69 25.86 -11.83
CA ALA A 606 10.32 27.15 -11.57
C ALA A 606 10.17 28.13 -12.75
N GLU A 607 10.28 27.66 -14.01
CA GLU A 607 10.02 28.48 -15.21
C GLU A 607 8.57 29.02 -15.23
N ILE A 608 7.59 28.18 -14.90
CA ILE A 608 6.18 28.58 -14.83
C ILE A 608 5.94 29.55 -13.66
N GLU A 609 6.54 29.32 -12.50
CA GLU A 609 6.42 30.21 -11.35
C GLU A 609 7.04 31.60 -11.62
N CYS A 610 8.12 31.67 -12.40
CA CYS A 610 8.71 32.92 -12.87
C CYS A 610 7.77 33.68 -13.80
N LYS A 611 7.24 33.01 -14.84
CA LYS A 611 6.25 33.60 -15.77
C LYS A 611 4.99 34.10 -15.08
N ASN A 612 4.44 33.33 -14.13
CA ASN A 612 3.28 33.77 -13.35
C ASN A 612 3.58 35.04 -12.54
N LYS A 613 4.80 35.22 -12.02
CA LYS A 613 5.21 36.46 -11.32
C LYS A 613 5.39 37.63 -12.29
N GLU A 614 5.94 37.38 -13.49
CA GLU A 614 6.07 38.37 -14.57
C GLU A 614 4.67 38.84 -15.05
N GLU A 615 3.73 37.93 -15.25
CA GLU A 615 2.34 38.25 -15.65
C GLU A 615 1.61 39.08 -14.58
N VAL A 616 1.71 38.71 -13.30
CA VAL A 616 1.14 39.49 -12.18
C VAL A 616 1.81 40.87 -12.09
N MET A 617 3.12 40.98 -12.34
CA MET A 617 3.81 42.27 -12.39
C MET A 617 3.31 43.14 -13.56
N ALA A 618 3.10 42.54 -14.74
CA ALA A 618 2.56 43.23 -15.92
C ALA A 618 1.10 43.67 -15.75
N VAL A 619 0.28 42.94 -14.98
CA VAL A 619 -1.06 43.40 -14.56
C VAL A 619 -0.93 44.65 -13.67
N ARG A 620 -0.11 44.59 -12.62
CA ARG A 620 0.07 45.70 -11.66
C ARG A 620 0.64 46.97 -12.30
N LEU A 621 1.52 46.85 -13.30
CA LEU A 621 2.01 47.99 -14.06
C LEU A 621 0.87 48.67 -14.83
N ARG A 622 0.05 47.91 -15.56
CA ARG A 622 -1.13 48.47 -16.26
C ARG A 622 -2.17 49.07 -15.30
N GLU A 623 -2.33 48.51 -14.11
CA GLU A 623 -3.17 49.09 -13.06
C GLU A 623 -2.62 50.45 -12.58
N ALA A 624 -1.31 50.55 -12.37
CA ALA A 624 -0.65 51.80 -12.01
C ALA A 624 -0.72 52.86 -13.14
N ASP A 625 -0.51 52.46 -14.39
CA ASP A 625 -0.63 53.33 -15.58
C ASP A 625 -2.06 53.89 -15.70
N ASN A 626 -3.08 53.04 -15.50
CA ASN A 626 -4.49 53.47 -15.49
C ASN A 626 -4.78 54.45 -14.35
N ILE A 627 -4.24 54.22 -13.15
CA ILE A 627 -4.41 55.13 -12.00
C ILE A 627 -3.74 56.48 -12.27
N ALA A 628 -2.56 56.50 -12.90
CA ALA A 628 -1.89 57.73 -13.31
C ALA A 628 -2.72 58.52 -14.34
N ALA A 629 -3.21 57.86 -15.39
CA ALA A 629 -4.08 58.49 -16.39
C ALA A 629 -5.41 59.01 -15.79
N MET A 630 -5.98 58.31 -14.80
CA MET A 630 -7.15 58.81 -14.06
C MET A 630 -6.83 60.07 -13.23
N ALA A 631 -5.64 60.16 -12.63
CA ALA A 631 -5.21 61.34 -11.89
C ALA A 631 -4.97 62.56 -12.81
N GLU A 632 -4.35 62.35 -13.98
CA GLU A 632 -4.19 63.41 -15.01
C GLU A 632 -5.55 63.94 -15.49
N LEU A 633 -6.52 63.06 -15.76
CA LEU A 633 -7.88 63.44 -16.12
C LEU A 633 -8.60 64.20 -15.00
N GLN A 634 -8.42 63.80 -13.73
CA GLN A 634 -8.96 64.53 -12.58
C GLN A 634 -8.33 65.93 -12.42
N GLN A 635 -7.03 66.07 -12.71
CA GLN A 635 -6.36 67.38 -12.73
C GLN A 635 -6.96 68.27 -13.83
N HIS A 636 -7.09 67.78 -15.08
CA HIS A 636 -7.69 68.57 -16.17
C HIS A 636 -9.16 68.93 -15.92
N ILE A 637 -9.95 68.05 -15.28
CA ILE A 637 -11.32 68.41 -14.84
C ILE A 637 -11.26 69.57 -13.83
N SER A 638 -10.37 69.49 -12.84
CA SER A 638 -10.20 70.54 -11.82
C SER A 638 -9.77 71.89 -12.44
N GLU A 639 -8.84 71.86 -13.40
CA GLU A 639 -8.37 73.04 -14.15
C GLU A 639 -9.51 73.68 -14.97
N LEU A 640 -10.35 72.87 -15.62
CA LEU A 640 -11.53 73.36 -16.35
C LEU A 640 -12.62 73.90 -15.43
N GLU A 641 -12.78 73.33 -14.22
CA GLU A 641 -13.70 73.86 -13.21
C GLU A 641 -13.23 75.20 -12.64
N ILE A 642 -11.92 75.38 -12.42
CA ILE A 642 -11.33 76.68 -12.07
C ILE A 642 -11.59 77.71 -13.18
N GLN A 643 -11.25 77.41 -14.45
CA GLN A 643 -11.48 78.33 -15.58
C GLN A 643 -12.97 78.69 -15.77
N LYS A 644 -13.87 77.76 -15.49
CA LYS A 644 -15.33 77.96 -15.49
C LYS A 644 -15.77 78.92 -14.39
N GLU A 645 -15.18 78.85 -13.19
CA GLU A 645 -15.49 79.76 -12.09
C GLU A 645 -14.87 81.15 -12.30
N GLU A 646 -13.61 81.21 -12.77
CA GLU A 646 -12.97 82.46 -13.24
C GLU A 646 -13.82 83.13 -14.33
N GLY A 647 -14.34 82.37 -15.29
CA GLY A 647 -15.23 82.86 -16.34
C GLY A 647 -16.56 83.44 -15.81
N LYS A 648 -17.15 82.85 -14.77
CA LYS A 648 -18.30 83.42 -14.07
C LYS A 648 -17.93 84.71 -13.34
N VAL A 649 -16.81 84.74 -12.62
CA VAL A 649 -16.34 85.92 -11.87
C VAL A 649 -16.04 87.08 -12.84
N GLN A 650 -15.43 86.81 -14.00
CA GLN A 650 -15.25 87.79 -15.06
C GLN A 650 -16.59 88.25 -15.67
N GLY A 651 -17.56 87.34 -15.80
CA GLY A 651 -18.93 87.68 -16.20
C GLY A 651 -19.68 88.56 -15.19
N GLN A 652 -19.41 88.40 -13.89
CA GLN A 652 -19.91 89.28 -12.82
C GLN A 652 -19.21 90.65 -12.86
N LEU A 653 -17.88 90.67 -12.98
CA LEU A 653 -17.07 91.90 -13.14
C LEU A 653 -17.45 92.73 -14.37
N ASN A 654 -17.79 92.09 -15.49
CA ASN A 654 -18.27 92.78 -16.68
C ASN A 654 -19.66 93.43 -16.49
N ASN A 655 -20.43 92.97 -15.49
CA ASN A 655 -21.78 93.46 -15.18
C ASN A 655 -21.84 94.42 -13.98
N THR A 656 -20.80 94.54 -13.14
CA THR A 656 -20.80 95.44 -11.98
C THR A 656 -20.29 96.85 -12.33
N ASP A 657 -21.11 97.85 -11.98
CA ASP A 657 -20.93 99.31 -11.94
C ASP A 657 -20.21 100.02 -13.09
N SER A 658 -18.97 99.64 -13.42
CA SER A 658 -18.17 100.25 -14.49
C SER A 658 -18.90 100.27 -15.83
N SER A 659 -19.51 99.15 -16.22
CA SER A 659 -20.28 99.02 -17.47
C SER A 659 -21.57 99.85 -17.47
N GLN A 660 -22.15 100.13 -16.30
CA GLN A 660 -23.34 100.97 -16.18
C GLN A 660 -22.97 102.46 -16.18
N TYR A 661 -21.97 102.85 -15.39
CA TYR A 661 -21.43 104.21 -15.37
C TYR A 661 -20.92 104.68 -16.74
N ILE A 662 -20.30 103.79 -17.52
CA ILE A 662 -19.91 104.04 -18.92
C ILE A 662 -21.12 104.20 -19.86
N ARG A 663 -22.29 103.63 -19.51
CA ARG A 663 -23.55 103.82 -20.24
C ARG A 663 -24.12 105.20 -19.94
N ASP A 664 -24.27 105.55 -18.67
CA ASP A 664 -24.81 106.82 -18.20
C ASP A 664 -23.97 108.01 -18.70
N LEU A 665 -22.63 107.87 -18.71
CA LEU A 665 -21.70 108.85 -19.33
C LEU A 665 -21.88 108.98 -20.86
N LYS A 666 -22.20 107.88 -21.58
CA LYS A 666 -22.46 107.95 -23.02
C LYS A 666 -23.77 108.68 -23.33
N ASP A 667 -24.77 108.52 -22.49
CA ASP A 667 -26.07 109.17 -22.65
C ASP A 667 -25.98 110.67 -22.33
N GLN A 668 -25.24 111.07 -21.29
CA GLN A 668 -24.88 112.48 -21.05
C GLN A 668 -24.09 113.08 -22.25
N ILE A 669 -23.16 112.33 -22.84
CA ILE A 669 -22.44 112.74 -24.06
C ILE A 669 -23.38 112.84 -25.27
N ALA A 670 -24.46 112.05 -25.32
CA ALA A 670 -25.47 112.12 -26.37
C ALA A 670 -26.38 113.35 -26.22
N GLU A 671 -26.81 113.68 -24.99
CA GLU A 671 -27.52 114.92 -24.66
C GLU A 671 -26.69 116.15 -25.00
N LEU A 672 -25.45 116.25 -24.50
CA LEU A 672 -24.54 117.36 -24.83
C LEU A 672 -24.30 117.50 -26.34
N LYS A 673 -24.24 116.39 -27.09
CA LYS A 673 -24.17 116.42 -28.58
C LYS A 673 -25.48 116.85 -29.23
N HIS A 674 -26.64 116.59 -28.63
CA HIS A 674 -27.93 117.12 -29.08
C HIS A 674 -27.99 118.63 -28.82
N GLU A 675 -27.64 119.07 -27.61
CA GLU A 675 -27.61 120.45 -27.19
C GLU A 675 -26.64 121.31 -28.05
N ILE A 676 -25.42 120.82 -28.32
CA ILE A 676 -24.46 121.46 -29.24
C ILE A 676 -25.01 121.56 -30.68
N ARG A 677 -25.89 120.66 -31.13
CA ARG A 677 -26.55 120.76 -32.44
C ARG A 677 -27.66 121.81 -32.43
N CYS A 678 -28.43 121.92 -31.35
CA CYS A 678 -29.42 123.00 -31.18
C CYS A 678 -28.73 124.38 -31.08
N LEU A 679 -27.68 124.50 -30.27
CA LEU A 679 -26.97 125.76 -30.03
C LEU A 679 -26.17 126.24 -31.25
N LYS A 680 -25.68 125.35 -32.12
CA LYS A 680 -25.10 125.75 -33.42
C LYS A 680 -26.11 126.32 -34.42
N GLY A 681 -27.42 126.24 -34.13
CA GLY A 681 -28.47 126.88 -34.91
C GLY A 681 -28.70 128.38 -34.60
N GLN A 682 -28.09 128.92 -33.53
CA GLN A 682 -28.35 130.31 -33.09
C GLN A 682 -27.05 131.09 -32.82
N ARG A 683 -26.99 132.33 -33.33
CA ARG A 683 -25.84 133.22 -33.21
C ARG A 683 -26.09 134.28 -32.10
N ALA A 684 -25.84 133.95 -30.84
CA ALA A 684 -25.69 134.93 -29.73
C ALA A 684 -25.23 134.26 -28.41
N GLY A 685 -24.56 135.02 -27.53
CA GLY A 685 -24.58 134.76 -26.08
C GLY A 685 -23.34 134.10 -25.44
N SER A 686 -22.47 134.93 -24.84
CA SER A 686 -21.85 134.81 -23.50
C SER A 686 -21.27 133.48 -22.94
N MET A 687 -20.00 133.55 -22.48
CA MET A 687 -19.43 133.16 -21.16
C MET A 687 -20.18 132.12 -20.25
N SER A 688 -19.56 131.22 -19.47
CA SER A 688 -18.13 130.87 -19.21
C SER A 688 -17.97 129.74 -18.15
N ASN A 689 -16.77 129.16 -18.05
CA ASN A 689 -16.11 128.56 -16.85
C ASN A 689 -16.33 127.08 -16.38
N GLN A 690 -15.15 126.48 -16.12
CA GLN A 690 -14.67 125.33 -15.30
C GLN A 690 -14.87 125.50 -13.75
N PRO A 691 -14.36 124.61 -12.82
CA PRO A 691 -13.71 123.26 -12.90
C PRO A 691 -14.41 122.23 -11.92
N SER A 692 -13.88 121.36 -11.02
CA SER A 692 -12.54 120.86 -10.55
C SER A 692 -12.62 119.62 -9.60
N PHE A 693 -11.78 118.57 -9.80
CA PHE A 693 -11.18 117.64 -8.78
C PHE A 693 -12.15 116.81 -7.85
N ASP A 694 -11.75 115.87 -6.95
CA ASP A 694 -10.45 115.39 -6.39
C ASP A 694 -10.44 113.86 -5.96
N ARG A 695 -9.39 113.42 -5.23
CA ARG A 695 -9.00 112.07 -4.73
C ARG A 695 -9.72 111.52 -3.47
N ILE A 696 -9.57 110.21 -3.15
CA ILE A 696 -9.40 109.50 -1.81
C ILE A 696 -9.47 107.95 -2.05
N ARG A 697 -8.90 106.92 -1.35
CA ARG A 697 -8.16 106.61 -0.07
C ARG A 697 -8.99 105.93 1.08
N ILE A 698 -8.49 105.01 1.94
CA ILE A 698 -7.35 104.03 1.96
C ILE A 698 -7.47 103.06 3.19
N VAL A 699 -6.71 101.93 3.23
CA VAL A 699 -6.33 101.08 4.42
C VAL A 699 -7.27 99.91 4.89
N ASN A 700 -6.71 99.07 5.77
CA ASN A 700 -6.98 97.63 6.05
C ASN A 700 -8.06 97.22 7.09
N HIS A 701 -8.27 95.89 7.15
CA HIS A 701 -8.56 95.01 8.31
C HIS A 701 -9.99 94.96 8.91
N TYR A 702 -10.48 93.73 9.15
CA TYR A 702 -10.56 93.16 10.52
C TYR A 702 -10.59 91.61 10.50
N ILE A 703 -10.75 90.97 11.66
CA ILE A 703 -10.70 89.50 11.89
C ILE A 703 -12.00 89.06 12.65
N PRO A 704 -12.12 87.83 13.23
CA PRO A 704 -12.95 86.70 12.80
C PRO A 704 -14.33 86.59 13.51
N ASP A 705 -15.15 85.56 13.19
CA ASP A 705 -15.40 84.40 14.10
C ASP A 705 -16.65 83.51 13.75
N ASP A 706 -16.47 82.22 14.05
CA ASP A 706 -17.39 81.15 14.54
C ASP A 706 -18.66 80.59 13.81
N GLU A 707 -18.98 79.34 14.25
CA GLU A 707 -20.28 78.63 14.34
C GLU A 707 -21.13 78.24 13.09
N SER A 708 -21.97 77.18 13.08
CA SER A 708 -22.11 75.94 13.89
C SER A 708 -23.12 74.92 13.27
N TYR A 709 -23.68 73.98 14.07
CA TYR A 709 -24.68 72.90 13.79
C TYR A 709 -24.17 71.61 13.09
N GLN A 710 -24.38 70.35 13.55
CA GLN A 710 -25.54 69.59 14.12
C GLN A 710 -26.55 69.11 13.04
N SER A 711 -27.23 67.93 13.07
CA SER A 711 -27.36 66.73 13.96
C SER A 711 -27.89 65.53 13.09
N SER A 712 -28.22 64.29 13.52
CA SER A 712 -27.72 63.28 14.50
C SER A 712 -28.59 61.98 14.38
N ASP A 713 -28.29 60.93 15.16
CA ASP A 713 -29.18 59.80 15.61
C ASP A 713 -29.52 58.67 14.58
N GLU A 714 -29.93 57.43 14.91
CA GLU A 714 -29.69 56.38 15.97
C GLU A 714 -30.18 55.00 15.37
N ASP A 715 -30.48 53.83 15.98
CA ASP A 715 -30.74 53.32 17.35
C ASP A 715 -30.33 51.82 17.46
N ALA A 716 -30.35 51.25 18.66
CA ALA A 716 -30.04 49.85 19.04
C ALA A 716 -31.25 48.88 18.88
N GLY A 717 -31.21 47.57 19.17
CA GLY A 717 -30.18 46.64 19.67
C GLY A 717 -30.61 45.87 20.94
N LYS A 718 -29.91 44.78 21.32
CA LYS A 718 -29.79 44.21 22.71
C LYS A 718 -29.03 42.86 22.81
N THR A 719 -27.78 42.91 23.30
CA THR A 719 -27.23 42.30 24.56
C THR A 719 -27.99 41.16 25.28
N PRO A 720 -27.34 40.25 26.07
CA PRO A 720 -26.22 40.60 26.97
C PRO A 720 -25.11 39.54 27.32
N SER A 721 -24.03 40.06 27.96
CA SER A 721 -23.11 39.51 29.00
C SER A 721 -22.94 37.98 29.19
N HIS A 722 -21.76 37.41 29.46
CA HIS A 722 -20.55 37.91 30.19
C HIS A 722 -19.28 37.08 29.75
N LEU A 723 -18.06 37.15 30.31
CA LEU A 723 -17.50 37.77 31.53
C LEU A 723 -16.06 38.35 31.26
N ASP A 724 -15.14 38.29 32.22
CA ASP A 724 -13.81 38.96 32.34
C ASP A 724 -12.99 38.22 33.45
N PRO A 725 -11.75 38.56 33.88
CA PRO A 725 -10.75 39.50 33.33
C PRO A 725 -9.22 39.09 33.39
N GLN A 726 -8.38 39.90 32.72
CA GLN A 726 -7.00 40.33 33.13
C GLN A 726 -5.82 39.31 33.23
N GLN A 727 -4.53 39.69 33.23
CA GLN A 727 -3.81 41.00 33.21
C GLN A 727 -2.52 40.84 32.34
N SER A 728 -2.18 41.74 31.40
CA SER A 728 -1.21 42.87 31.49
C SER A 728 0.27 42.50 31.79
N SER A 729 1.31 43.15 31.26
CA SER A 729 1.40 44.47 30.60
C SER A 729 2.68 44.66 29.74
N SER A 730 2.65 45.64 28.82
CA SER A 730 3.75 46.49 28.27
C SER A 730 5.13 45.89 27.91
N SER A 731 5.76 46.24 26.77
CA SER A 731 5.95 47.63 26.31
C SER A 731 6.08 47.79 24.79
N HIS A 732 5.72 48.98 24.28
CA HIS A 732 5.92 49.41 22.88
C HIS A 732 7.25 50.15 22.69
N THR A 733 7.89 49.97 21.52
CA THR A 733 8.33 51.03 20.56
C THR A 733 9.01 50.31 19.38
N SER A 734 8.60 50.41 18.10
CA SER A 734 8.39 51.57 17.21
C SER A 734 9.64 52.01 16.44
N LEU A 735 9.75 51.47 15.21
CA LEU A 735 10.29 52.09 13.97
C LEU A 735 11.68 52.75 13.96
N ILE A 736 12.53 52.35 13.01
CA ILE A 736 13.03 53.18 11.86
C ILE A 736 13.89 52.31 10.91
N ARG A 737 14.09 52.77 9.67
CA ARG A 737 14.79 52.09 8.55
C ARG A 737 15.98 52.93 8.09
N LEU A 738 17.13 52.33 7.75
CA LEU A 738 18.08 52.76 6.68
C LEU A 738 19.26 51.75 6.50
N HIS A 739 19.88 51.76 5.31
CA HIS A 739 21.13 51.06 4.88
C HIS A 739 22.28 52.11 4.77
N PRO A 740 23.56 51.85 4.34
CA PRO A 740 24.16 50.69 3.63
C PRO A 740 25.62 50.28 4.04
N SER A 741 26.31 49.52 3.16
CA SER A 741 27.79 49.27 3.10
C SER A 741 28.42 48.46 4.24
N LEU A 742 29.64 47.89 4.15
CA LEU A 742 30.53 47.27 3.12
C LEU A 742 31.91 47.16 3.82
N ASP A 743 32.67 46.07 3.58
CA ASP A 743 34.13 45.82 3.83
C ASP A 743 34.36 44.38 4.35
N LEU A 744 35.57 43.81 4.42
CA LEU A 744 36.61 43.55 3.39
C LEU A 744 37.59 42.47 3.96
N ASP A 745 38.62 42.06 3.20
CA ASP A 745 39.76 41.16 3.55
C ASP A 745 39.49 39.63 3.63
N ASN A 746 40.31 38.72 3.04
CA ASN A 746 41.79 38.48 3.07
C ASN A 746 42.24 37.83 4.42
N ARG A 747 43.15 36.84 4.50
CA ARG A 747 43.98 36.10 3.51
C ARG A 747 44.70 34.88 4.14
N LEU A 748 45.28 34.01 3.30
CA LEU A 748 46.42 33.07 3.59
C LEU A 748 46.13 31.90 4.56
N GLY A 749 46.86 30.78 4.50
CA GLY A 749 47.97 30.40 3.60
C GLY A 749 48.44 28.94 3.75
N ASP A 750 49.39 28.56 2.88
CA ASP A 750 49.82 27.21 2.47
C ASP A 750 50.60 26.37 3.49
N THR A 751 50.70 25.05 3.25
CA THR A 751 51.97 24.27 3.13
C THR A 751 51.75 22.89 2.47
N ASP A 752 52.38 22.67 1.30
CA ASP A 752 53.15 21.49 0.81
C ASP A 752 52.59 20.03 0.91
N SER A 753 52.97 19.05 0.07
CA SER A 753 54.06 18.97 -0.92
C SER A 753 53.71 18.05 -2.11
N GLU A 754 54.41 18.26 -3.24
CA GLU A 754 54.81 17.34 -4.35
C GLU A 754 53.87 16.21 -4.87
N GLY A 755 53.78 15.96 -6.19
CA GLY A 755 54.48 16.60 -7.31
C GLY A 755 54.21 15.97 -8.68
N ASP A 756 54.79 16.62 -9.70
CA ASP A 756 54.92 16.29 -11.12
C ASP A 756 53.69 16.10 -12.04
N ASP A 757 53.88 16.61 -13.26
CA ASP A 757 52.96 16.72 -14.40
C ASP A 757 53.44 15.81 -15.55
N ASP A 758 52.52 15.33 -16.38
CA ASP A 758 52.85 14.71 -17.66
C ASP A 758 51.62 14.79 -18.60
N GLY A 759 51.51 15.92 -19.30
CA GLY A 759 50.33 16.27 -20.10
C GLY A 759 50.41 15.88 -21.58
N GLU A 760 49.47 15.07 -22.06
CA GLU A 760 49.11 14.99 -23.49
C GLU A 760 47.71 15.55 -23.75
N GLY A 761 47.61 16.54 -24.64
CA GLY A 761 46.35 17.19 -25.00
C GLY A 761 45.62 16.52 -26.16
N LEU A 762 44.32 16.25 -26.00
CA LEU A 762 43.47 15.71 -27.06
C LEU A 762 42.49 16.76 -27.62
N VAL A 763 42.71 17.13 -28.87
CA VAL A 763 41.89 18.12 -29.61
C VAL A 763 40.61 17.47 -30.17
N LEU A 764 39.51 18.23 -30.11
CA LEU A 764 38.20 17.85 -30.64
C LEU A 764 38.23 17.46 -32.12
N THR A 765 37.70 16.28 -32.46
CA THR A 765 37.30 15.93 -33.83
C THR A 765 35.91 15.27 -33.84
N VAL A 766 35.05 15.72 -34.76
CA VAL A 766 33.68 15.22 -34.93
C VAL A 766 33.58 14.43 -36.24
N PRO A 767 33.11 13.17 -36.23
CA PRO A 767 32.72 12.43 -37.44
C PRO A 767 31.22 12.63 -37.79
N PRO A 768 30.82 12.52 -39.07
CA PRO A 768 29.50 12.97 -39.56
C PRO A 768 28.44 11.88 -39.75
N ASN A 769 27.23 12.30 -40.16
CA ASN A 769 26.10 11.46 -40.58
C ASN A 769 26.47 10.38 -41.61
N GLY A 770 25.85 9.20 -41.47
CA GLY A 770 25.82 8.12 -42.48
C GLY A 770 24.42 7.52 -42.62
N THR A 771 23.98 7.24 -43.85
CA THR A 771 22.62 6.80 -44.19
C THR A 771 22.49 5.30 -44.47
N HIS A 772 21.24 4.82 -44.61
CA HIS A 772 20.78 3.49 -45.12
C HIS A 772 20.55 2.38 -44.07
N LYS A 773 19.62 1.43 -44.24
CA LYS A 773 18.62 1.17 -45.33
C LYS A 773 17.44 0.33 -44.81
N HIS A 774 16.30 0.39 -45.51
CA HIS A 774 15.28 -0.67 -45.48
C HIS A 774 15.77 -1.94 -46.18
N THR A 775 15.40 -3.12 -45.66
CA THR A 775 15.13 -4.36 -46.43
C THR A 775 14.05 -5.16 -45.69
N THR A 776 13.19 -5.87 -46.42
CA THR A 776 12.12 -6.74 -45.89
C THR A 776 12.41 -8.20 -46.21
N VAL A 777 12.26 -9.09 -45.22
CA VAL A 777 11.74 -10.47 -45.34
C VAL A 777 10.89 -10.73 -44.10
#